data_AF-A0A179GYB8-F1
#
_entry.id   AF-A0A179GYB8-F1
#
_cell.length_a   1.000
_cell.length_b   1.000
_cell.length_c   1.000
_cell.angle_alpha   90.00
_cell.angle_beta   90.00
_cell.angle_gamma   90.00
#
_symmetry.space_group_name_H-M   'P 1'
#
loop_
_entity.id
_entity.type
_entity.pdbx_description
1 polymer ?
#
loop_
_entity_poly.entity_id
_entity_poly.type
_entity_poly.pdbx_seq_one_letter_code
_entity_poly.pdbx_strand_id
1 'polypeptide(L)'
;MGSDKTTDVEDVAPPYQSGNVSDLSDDDAAIIPKGALDPVYEAKARILNRAIREIGMGWYQWQLFIVVGFGWASDNLWPIVTSLVFTPIANEFNPARPPLFTLAQNIGLLAGAVFWGFGCDIFGRKWAFNLTLGLTAVWGLIAASAPNFAAAGVFAALWSFGVGGNLPVDSAIFLEFLPQSHQYLLTVLSIDWAVAQVIANLVAWPLLGNLTCPQEEKPCPRGDNMGWRYFVITMGGLTLLMFLARFVLFSIFESPKYLIGKGRDDEAVRVVHEVARRNKKTSTLAIEELRACEPDGYVAQTTASVALRRHLEKLDAKHVKVLFSTPRLALSTGLIMAIWALIGLGYPLYNAFLPYIQATRGAEFQDGSTYITYRNSLIISVLGVPGALLGGFLVELPRIGRKGTLSLFTVLTGVFLYCSTTALNSTALLGWNCAFNFCSNVMYAVLYGYTPEIFPTPQRGTGNALAATCNRIFGIMAPIIAMFADLKTSAPVYTSGALFILAGLTSAADAPDLRLFHYNDVYHVDRASAEPVGGVARFLTLVKEYRDGKQFEGQPKLLTLFSGDAFNPSLESSVTKGRHMVPVLNAIGTDCACVGNHDYDFGIKQFEHLAGKCNFPWLLANVLDPALGENVPMGNAKRTHMLTTSNGIKVGLIGLGEREWLATLNSLPPNLVYKSASATARELVPQLRAQGADIVICLSHMREPNDNKLAEQTDGIMDIILGGHDHYYSHSFIKGTHVLRSGTDFKQLSYIEVRRKADGTQGWDFDIWRRDVTSDVAEDEHAAQLVRDLTSKLQSSLSRPAGWTATPLDARFSTVRMRESNIGNFVCDVMRRYHNADCALMASGTIRGDQIYPPGAVRIKDIVTCFPFEDPVVLLRVKGQAIWGALENSVSTYPALEGRFPQVSHIEFEFDPRKESGRRLNWVKIGGEPCEPERKYTLATRGYMGRGKDGYTSLLVVSEGGEAEELVDEENGILISTMLRQYFMGLRTVGQWKKLSAHWVGVAEEADVPKSPSSPRANRSAEAAALPAHAHKEVESSSESWREFLLRRLGLRKKPLDDDEDDHFDPHRDTTSSSGNSNGEESDSTDDKMDFQILLMRKFWARWAARAGVKSCVCDSAQGDCTVDWTRVIAPCVEGRIRMVGGDDAPSQ
;
A
#
# COMPACT_ATOMS: atom_id res chain seq x y z
N MET A 1 34.98 44.39 29.00
CA MET A 1 34.24 44.11 30.26
C MET A 1 33.41 45.34 30.56
N GLY A 2 32.09 45.35 30.63
CA GLY A 2 31.06 44.33 30.45
C GLY A 2 29.72 45.05 30.68
N SER A 3 28.67 44.71 29.94
CA SER A 3 27.32 45.23 30.22
C SER A 3 26.30 44.12 29.97
N ASP A 4 25.59 43.78 31.04
CA ASP A 4 24.39 42.96 31.06
C ASP A 4 23.29 43.54 30.16
N LYS A 5 22.58 42.65 29.47
CA LYS A 5 21.23 42.91 28.95
C LYS A 5 20.34 41.71 29.25
N THR A 6 19.26 42.03 29.94
CA THR A 6 18.00 41.31 30.06
C THR A 6 17.30 41.14 28.70
N THR A 7 16.71 39.97 28.45
CA THR A 7 15.58 39.82 27.53
C THR A 7 14.55 38.87 28.11
N ASP A 8 13.31 39.26 27.86
CA ASP A 8 12.03 38.84 28.39
C ASP A 8 11.61 37.40 28.09
N VAL A 9 10.67 36.95 28.92
CA VAL A 9 9.98 35.67 28.90
C VAL A 9 8.59 35.90 28.30
N GLU A 10 8.30 35.27 27.16
CA GLU A 10 6.99 34.92 26.57
C GLU A 10 7.36 33.96 25.39
N ASP A 11 6.88 32.72 25.25
CA ASP A 11 5.50 32.26 25.15
C ASP A 11 5.35 30.82 25.69
N VAL A 12 4.27 30.60 26.44
CA VAL A 12 3.80 29.28 26.87
C VAL A 12 2.96 28.69 25.75
N ALA A 13 3.41 27.58 25.16
CA ALA A 13 2.65 26.82 24.18
C ALA A 13 1.30 26.33 24.76
N PRO A 14 0.21 26.28 23.96
CA PRO A 14 -1.11 25.89 24.45
C PRO A 14 -1.15 24.40 24.82
N PRO A 15 -2.07 23.99 25.73
CA PRO A 15 -2.17 22.61 26.17
C PRO A 15 -2.62 21.68 25.03
N TYR A 16 -1.90 20.58 24.88
CA TYR A 16 -2.16 19.50 23.93
C TYR A 16 -3.57 18.94 24.13
N GLN A 17 -4.48 19.16 23.17
CA GLN A 17 -5.78 18.50 23.15
C GLN A 17 -5.57 17.01 22.89
N SER A 18 -6.04 16.16 23.80
CA SER A 18 -6.07 14.71 23.66
C SER A 18 -6.92 14.32 22.45
N GLY A 19 -6.26 14.10 21.30
CA GLY A 19 -6.88 13.50 20.13
C GLY A 19 -7.38 12.09 20.49
N ASN A 20 -8.64 11.83 20.19
CA ASN A 20 -9.28 10.53 20.38
C ASN A 20 -8.43 9.42 19.76
N VAL A 21 -8.09 8.42 20.56
CA VAL A 21 -7.40 7.17 20.18
C VAL A 21 -8.28 6.28 19.25
N SER A 22 -9.41 6.80 18.75
CA SER A 22 -10.42 6.05 17.97
C SER A 22 -10.36 6.25 16.46
N ASP A 23 -9.45 7.09 15.93
CA ASP A 23 -9.33 7.37 14.48
C ASP A 23 -8.27 6.51 13.77
N LEU A 24 -7.92 5.36 14.34
CA LEU A 24 -7.04 4.38 13.68
C LEU A 24 -7.86 3.60 12.65
N SER A 25 -7.71 3.97 11.37
CA SER A 25 -8.19 3.16 10.25
C SER A 25 -7.60 1.75 10.32
N ASP A 26 -8.43 0.74 10.06
CA ASP A 26 -8.12 -0.70 10.05
C ASP A 26 -7.14 -1.13 8.92
N ASP A 27 -6.45 -0.19 8.27
CA ASP A 27 -5.49 -0.43 7.17
C ASP A 27 -4.14 -1.03 7.63
N ASP A 28 -3.88 -1.11 8.95
CA ASP A 28 -2.64 -1.65 9.51
C ASP A 28 -2.70 -3.16 9.84
N ALA A 29 -3.71 -3.88 9.33
CA ALA A 29 -3.94 -5.31 9.54
C ALA A 29 -3.02 -6.22 8.70
N ALA A 30 -1.72 -5.94 8.71
CA ALA A 30 -0.69 -6.94 8.48
C ALA A 30 0.56 -6.43 9.17
N ILE A 31 0.85 -6.85 10.40
CA ILE A 31 2.22 -7.02 10.91
C ILE A 31 2.26 -7.63 12.32
N ILE A 32 1.19 -7.69 13.14
CA ILE A 32 1.25 -8.40 14.45
C ILE A 32 -0.08 -9.11 14.77
N PRO A 33 -0.11 -10.44 15.03
CA PRO A 33 -1.33 -11.10 15.49
C PRO A 33 -1.74 -10.58 16.87
N LYS A 34 -3.00 -10.17 17.05
CA LYS A 34 -3.54 -9.78 18.36
C LYS A 34 -3.28 -10.91 19.38
N GLY A 35 -2.48 -10.64 20.40
CA GLY A 35 -2.25 -11.52 21.56
C GLY A 35 -0.86 -12.17 21.69
N ALA A 36 0.12 -11.80 20.87
CA ALA A 36 1.48 -12.38 20.91
C ALA A 36 2.49 -11.58 21.76
N LEU A 37 2.38 -10.25 21.78
CA LEU A 37 3.20 -9.34 22.62
C LEU A 37 2.30 -8.52 23.55
N ASP A 38 2.93 -7.74 24.45
CA ASP A 38 2.22 -6.74 25.25
C ASP A 38 1.47 -5.78 24.30
N PRO A 39 0.12 -5.69 24.38
CA PRO A 39 -0.68 -4.85 23.48
C PRO A 39 -0.19 -3.40 23.41
N VAL A 40 0.38 -2.88 24.51
CA VAL A 40 0.94 -1.53 24.60
C VAL A 40 2.21 -1.40 23.75
N TYR A 41 3.09 -2.41 23.80
CA TYR A 41 4.32 -2.43 22.99
C TYR A 41 4.01 -2.52 21.50
N GLU A 42 3.01 -3.33 21.12
CA GLU A 42 2.59 -3.49 19.73
C GLU A 42 2.05 -2.19 19.13
N ALA A 43 1.24 -1.44 19.89
CA ALA A 43 0.72 -0.15 19.48
C ALA A 43 1.84 0.89 19.29
N LYS A 44 2.76 0.98 20.27
CA LYS A 44 3.94 1.86 20.18
C LYS A 44 4.85 1.54 19.00
N ALA A 45 5.07 0.25 18.71
CA ALA A 45 5.90 -0.18 17.59
C ALA A 45 5.30 0.20 16.22
N ARG A 46 3.96 0.21 16.08
CA ARG A 46 3.27 0.67 14.85
C ARG A 46 3.50 2.15 14.59
N ILE A 47 3.31 2.97 15.62
CA ILE A 47 3.56 4.42 15.56
C ILE A 47 5.00 4.69 15.13
N LEU A 48 5.96 3.97 15.70
CA LEU A 48 7.37 4.13 15.35
C LEU A 48 7.67 3.72 13.89
N ASN A 49 7.10 2.62 13.40
CA ASN A 49 7.25 2.20 12.00
C ASN A 49 6.67 3.25 11.04
N ARG A 50 5.54 3.88 11.39
CA ARG A 50 4.96 5.00 10.62
C ARG A 50 5.94 6.16 10.52
N ALA A 51 6.52 6.59 11.63
CA ALA A 51 7.49 7.69 11.65
C ALA A 51 8.74 7.38 10.78
N ILE A 52 9.29 6.16 10.87
CA ILE A 52 10.42 5.75 10.02
C ILE A 52 10.03 5.70 8.53
N ARG A 53 8.78 5.32 8.21
CA ARG A 53 8.26 5.33 6.83
C ARG A 53 8.15 6.74 6.26
N GLU A 54 7.66 7.70 7.05
CA GLU A 54 7.58 9.11 6.67
C GLU A 54 8.96 9.73 6.43
N ILE A 55 9.94 9.39 7.28
CA ILE A 55 11.34 9.77 7.06
C ILE A 55 11.88 9.12 5.77
N GLY A 56 11.55 7.87 5.48
CA GLY A 56 12.00 7.17 4.28
C GLY A 56 13.52 6.94 4.23
N MET A 57 14.04 6.60 3.05
CA MET A 57 15.46 6.31 2.86
C MET A 57 16.28 7.60 2.75
N GLY A 58 17.23 7.81 3.65
CA GLY A 58 18.12 8.97 3.65
C GLY A 58 19.58 8.60 3.89
N TRP A 59 20.43 9.62 4.08
CA TRP A 59 21.87 9.43 4.22
C TRP A 59 22.24 8.59 5.45
N TYR A 60 21.50 8.71 6.55
CA TYR A 60 21.73 7.89 7.74
C TYR A 60 21.57 6.40 7.44
N GLN A 61 20.52 6.00 6.72
CA GLN A 61 20.30 4.60 6.34
C GLN A 61 21.36 4.09 5.35
N TRP A 62 21.85 4.93 4.43
CA TRP A 62 22.94 4.56 3.53
C TRP A 62 24.27 4.38 4.26
N GLN A 63 24.58 5.24 5.23
CA GLN A 63 25.74 5.05 6.10
C GLN A 63 25.58 3.77 6.93
N LEU A 64 24.38 3.52 7.47
CA LEU A 64 24.08 2.30 8.22
C LEU A 64 24.27 1.05 7.33
N PHE A 65 23.83 1.07 6.08
CA PHE A 65 24.03 -0.01 5.11
C PHE A 65 25.52 -0.35 4.92
N ILE A 66 26.37 0.66 4.73
CA ILE A 66 27.83 0.46 4.59
C ILE A 66 28.44 -0.15 5.86
N VAL A 67 28.09 0.39 7.03
CA VAL A 67 28.70 -0.01 8.31
C VAL A 67 28.20 -1.37 8.77
N VAL A 68 26.95 -1.72 8.48
CA VAL A 68 26.38 -3.07 8.63
C VAL A 68 27.11 -4.06 7.71
N GLY A 69 27.45 -3.65 6.48
CA GLY A 69 28.26 -4.42 5.54
C GLY A 69 29.58 -4.92 6.14
N PHE A 70 30.22 -4.17 7.05
CA PHE A 70 31.44 -4.62 7.73
C PHE A 70 31.25 -5.87 8.61
N GLY A 71 30.11 -6.02 9.26
CA GLY A 71 29.84 -7.18 10.09
C GLY A 71 29.47 -8.40 9.24
N TRP A 72 28.74 -8.18 8.13
CA TRP A 72 28.50 -9.19 7.11
C TRP A 72 29.80 -9.68 6.47
N ALA A 73 30.70 -8.76 6.12
CA ALA A 73 32.04 -9.07 5.66
C ALA A 73 32.83 -9.89 6.69
N SER A 74 32.80 -9.46 7.96
CA SER A 74 33.51 -10.13 9.07
C SER A 74 32.99 -11.55 9.34
N ASP A 75 31.68 -11.79 9.19
CA ASP A 75 31.06 -13.12 9.35
C ASP A 75 31.64 -14.16 8.40
N ASN A 76 31.98 -13.78 7.15
CA ASN A 76 32.69 -14.66 6.23
C ASN A 76 34.20 -14.67 6.44
N LEU A 77 34.76 -13.48 6.67
CA LEU A 77 36.21 -13.25 6.64
C LEU A 77 36.93 -14.21 7.60
N TRP A 78 36.48 -14.29 8.84
CA TRP A 78 37.18 -15.05 9.88
C TRP A 78 37.10 -16.57 9.72
N PRO A 79 35.94 -17.16 9.34
CA PRO A 79 35.91 -18.55 8.93
C PRO A 79 36.90 -18.90 7.80
N ILE A 80 37.04 -18.02 6.81
CA ILE A 80 38.00 -18.19 5.72
C ILE A 80 39.44 -18.03 6.22
N VAL A 81 39.71 -17.04 7.07
CA VAL A 81 41.04 -16.85 7.69
C VAL A 81 41.49 -18.11 8.40
N THR A 82 40.63 -18.72 9.21
CA THR A 82 40.91 -19.99 9.90
C THR A 82 41.18 -21.11 8.92
N SER A 83 40.43 -21.19 7.82
CA SER A 83 40.67 -22.19 6.76
C SER A 83 42.03 -22.01 6.09
N LEU A 84 42.46 -20.77 5.84
CA LEU A 84 43.72 -20.45 5.17
C LEU A 84 44.94 -20.68 6.08
N VAL A 85 44.83 -20.41 7.37
CA VAL A 85 45.93 -20.62 8.34
C VAL A 85 45.98 -22.03 8.95
N PHE A 86 44.98 -22.86 8.66
CA PHE A 86 44.87 -24.22 9.18
C PHE A 86 46.14 -25.05 8.93
N THR A 87 46.56 -25.18 7.66
CA THR A 87 47.74 -25.98 7.29
C THR A 87 49.04 -25.39 7.86
N PRO A 88 49.32 -24.08 7.73
CA PRO A 88 50.48 -23.46 8.38
C PRO A 88 50.59 -23.73 9.89
N ILE A 89 49.49 -23.63 10.63
CA ILE A 89 49.46 -23.84 12.09
C ILE A 89 49.65 -25.34 12.42
N ALA A 90 49.04 -26.22 11.63
CA ALA A 90 49.20 -27.67 11.80
C ALA A 90 50.65 -28.12 11.54
N ASN A 91 51.33 -27.52 10.55
CA ASN A 91 52.71 -27.85 10.22
C ASN A 91 53.70 -27.42 11.32
N GLU A 92 53.49 -26.25 11.93
CA GLU A 92 54.38 -25.73 12.99
C GLU A 92 54.25 -26.49 14.32
N PHE A 93 53.02 -26.74 14.77
CA PHE A 93 52.79 -27.34 16.09
C PHE A 93 52.60 -28.86 16.07
N ASN A 94 52.46 -29.46 14.89
CA ASN A 94 52.31 -30.90 14.65
C ASN A 94 51.35 -31.60 15.66
N PRO A 95 50.10 -31.13 15.80
CA PRO A 95 49.16 -31.66 16.79
C PRO A 95 48.67 -33.06 16.41
N ALA A 96 48.32 -33.88 17.41
CA ALA A 96 47.76 -35.22 17.18
C ALA A 96 46.41 -35.19 16.41
N ARG A 97 45.64 -34.11 16.57
CA ARG A 97 44.34 -33.91 15.88
C ARG A 97 44.22 -32.47 15.37
N PRO A 98 44.74 -32.17 14.17
CA PRO A 98 44.66 -30.82 13.56
C PRO A 98 43.23 -30.24 13.46
N PRO A 99 42.16 -31.01 13.17
CA PRO A 99 40.79 -30.46 13.08
C PRO A 99 40.24 -29.87 14.40
N LEU A 100 40.91 -30.04 15.54
CA LEU A 100 40.53 -29.37 16.79
C LEU A 100 40.57 -27.84 16.68
N PHE A 101 41.39 -27.29 15.78
CA PHE A 101 41.45 -25.85 15.53
C PHE A 101 40.16 -25.30 14.91
N THR A 102 39.66 -25.97 13.86
CA THR A 102 38.39 -25.61 13.22
C THR A 102 37.19 -25.95 14.11
N LEU A 103 37.29 -26.97 14.96
CA LEU A 103 36.29 -27.24 16.00
C LEU A 103 36.18 -26.07 17.00
N ALA A 104 37.31 -25.56 17.49
CA ALA A 104 37.33 -24.45 18.44
C ALA A 104 36.68 -23.19 17.85
N GLN A 105 36.96 -22.86 16.58
CA GLN A 105 36.26 -21.80 15.85
C GLN A 105 34.74 -22.02 15.84
N ASN A 106 34.27 -23.20 15.43
CA ASN A 106 32.83 -23.44 15.28
C ASN A 106 32.08 -23.38 16.62
N ILE A 107 32.72 -23.82 17.71
CA ILE A 107 32.19 -23.65 19.08
C ILE A 107 32.11 -22.15 19.43
N GLY A 108 33.15 -21.38 19.11
CA GLY A 108 33.15 -19.92 19.27
C GLY A 108 32.01 -19.25 18.52
N LEU A 109 31.81 -19.59 17.24
CA LEU A 109 30.73 -19.05 16.40
C LEU A 109 29.35 -19.37 16.98
N LEU A 110 29.12 -20.61 17.44
CA LEU A 110 27.86 -21.01 18.07
C LEU A 110 27.61 -20.24 19.37
N ALA A 111 28.61 -20.21 20.26
CA ALA A 111 28.52 -19.51 21.53
C ALA A 111 28.27 -18.00 21.32
N GLY A 112 28.94 -17.41 20.34
CA GLY A 112 28.75 -16.02 19.94
C GLY A 112 27.35 -15.75 19.40
N ALA A 113 26.87 -16.57 18.46
CA ALA A 113 25.53 -16.41 17.88
C ALA A 113 24.43 -16.47 18.94
N VAL A 114 24.52 -17.40 19.89
CA VAL A 114 23.57 -17.50 21.00
C VAL A 114 23.74 -16.31 21.95
N PHE A 115 24.96 -16.01 22.41
CA PHE A 115 25.19 -14.97 23.40
C PHE A 115 24.82 -13.58 22.87
N TRP A 116 25.29 -13.18 21.69
CA TRP A 116 25.02 -11.86 21.13
C TRP A 116 23.61 -11.75 20.57
N GLY A 117 23.09 -12.84 19.97
CA GLY A 117 21.74 -12.87 19.42
C GLY A 117 20.66 -12.65 20.47
N PHE A 118 20.77 -13.31 21.63
CA PHE A 118 19.83 -13.10 22.75
C PHE A 118 20.27 -11.97 23.69
N GLY A 119 21.57 -11.73 23.83
CA GLY A 119 22.12 -10.74 24.74
C GLY A 119 21.92 -9.29 24.30
N CYS A 120 21.83 -9.02 23.00
CA CYS A 120 21.64 -7.65 22.49
C CYS A 120 20.34 -7.00 22.98
N ASP A 121 19.32 -7.80 23.30
CA ASP A 121 18.06 -7.34 23.89
C ASP A 121 18.15 -7.08 25.41
N ILE A 122 19.23 -7.52 26.06
CA ILE A 122 19.47 -7.33 27.49
C ILE A 122 20.27 -6.05 27.74
N PHE A 123 21.44 -5.93 27.11
CA PHE A 123 22.40 -4.84 27.37
C PHE A 123 22.44 -3.74 26.29
N GLY A 124 21.68 -3.88 25.20
CA GLY A 124 21.54 -2.88 24.15
C GLY A 124 22.20 -3.30 22.84
N ARG A 125 21.51 -3.01 21.73
CA ARG A 125 21.93 -3.44 20.39
C ARG A 125 23.11 -2.62 19.91
N LYS A 126 23.17 -1.34 20.26
CA LYS A 126 24.31 -0.46 19.96
C LYS A 126 25.64 -1.01 20.48
N TRP A 127 25.66 -1.55 21.71
CA TRP A 127 26.87 -2.10 22.30
C TRP A 127 27.23 -3.44 21.66
N ALA A 128 26.26 -4.32 21.46
CA ALA A 128 26.46 -5.59 20.76
C ALA A 128 27.08 -5.37 19.37
N PHE A 129 26.52 -4.45 18.59
CA PHE A 129 26.96 -4.12 17.22
C PHE A 129 28.43 -3.71 17.14
N ASN A 130 28.92 -3.06 18.18
CA ASN A 130 30.28 -2.56 18.22
C ASN A 130 31.25 -3.59 18.83
N LEU A 131 30.86 -4.24 19.93
CA LEU A 131 31.71 -5.17 20.66
C LEU A 131 32.02 -6.45 19.88
N THR A 132 31.14 -6.89 18.99
CA THR A 132 31.38 -8.08 18.14
C THR A 132 32.63 -7.91 17.27
N LEU A 133 32.76 -6.79 16.54
CA LEU A 133 33.97 -6.48 15.76
C LEU A 133 35.17 -6.16 16.65
N GLY A 134 34.97 -5.45 17.76
CA GLY A 134 36.05 -5.08 18.67
C GLY A 134 36.73 -6.31 19.30
N LEU A 135 35.95 -7.25 19.83
CA LEU A 135 36.47 -8.50 20.38
C LEU A 135 37.16 -9.35 19.32
N THR A 136 36.57 -9.42 18.13
CA THR A 136 37.17 -10.14 16.99
C THR A 136 38.53 -9.55 16.63
N ALA A 137 38.64 -8.23 16.53
CA ALA A 137 39.89 -7.54 16.23
C ALA A 137 40.97 -7.77 17.30
N VAL A 138 40.62 -7.64 18.58
CA VAL A 138 41.56 -7.82 19.70
C VAL A 138 42.10 -9.24 19.75
N TRP A 139 41.22 -10.24 19.75
CA TRP A 139 41.64 -11.63 19.80
C TRP A 139 42.32 -12.08 18.51
N GLY A 140 41.93 -11.53 17.37
CA GLY A 140 42.62 -11.69 16.10
C GLY A 140 44.07 -11.20 16.14
N LEU A 141 44.33 -10.01 16.67
CA LEU A 141 45.70 -9.49 16.81
C LEU A 141 46.53 -10.31 17.81
N ILE A 142 45.92 -10.72 18.92
CA ILE A 142 46.59 -11.53 19.96
C ILE A 142 46.92 -12.94 19.41
N ALA A 143 46.10 -13.50 18.54
CA ALA A 143 46.26 -14.86 18.01
C ALA A 143 47.63 -15.13 17.37
N ALA A 144 48.24 -14.13 16.74
CA ALA A 144 49.58 -14.26 16.15
C ALA A 144 50.68 -14.54 17.19
N SER A 145 50.43 -14.23 18.47
CA SER A 145 51.33 -14.50 19.59
C SER A 145 51.22 -15.92 20.16
N ALA A 146 50.35 -16.78 19.62
CA ALA A 146 50.09 -18.11 20.16
C ALA A 146 51.40 -18.94 20.32
N PRO A 147 51.73 -19.37 21.55
CA PRO A 147 52.94 -20.14 21.83
C PRO A 147 52.81 -21.64 21.50
N ASN A 148 51.58 -22.15 21.38
CA ASN A 148 51.29 -23.55 21.09
C ASN A 148 49.91 -23.71 20.42
N PHE A 149 49.62 -24.91 19.93
CA PHE A 149 48.38 -25.23 19.23
C PHE A 149 47.11 -25.00 20.07
N ALA A 150 47.16 -25.31 21.38
CA ALA A 150 46.02 -25.11 22.27
C ALA A 150 45.67 -23.63 22.42
N ALA A 151 46.68 -22.77 22.60
CA ALA A 151 46.50 -21.32 22.66
C ALA A 151 45.94 -20.77 21.33
N ALA A 152 46.43 -21.25 20.18
CA ALA A 152 45.89 -20.88 18.87
C ALA A 152 44.40 -21.24 18.76
N GLY A 153 44.00 -22.44 19.20
CA GLY A 153 42.61 -22.86 19.23
C GLY A 153 41.73 -22.03 20.19
N VAL A 154 42.23 -21.67 21.36
CA VAL A 154 41.49 -20.81 22.32
C VAL A 154 41.27 -19.42 21.73
N PHE A 155 42.31 -18.80 21.15
CA PHE A 155 42.14 -17.51 20.47
C PHE A 155 41.17 -17.62 19.30
N ALA A 156 41.20 -18.73 18.57
CA ALA A 156 40.23 -19.01 17.51
C ALA A 156 38.79 -19.01 17.99
N ALA A 157 38.52 -19.71 19.10
CA ALA A 157 37.21 -19.67 19.73
C ALA A 157 36.80 -18.25 20.18
N LEU A 158 37.74 -17.48 20.71
CA LEU A 158 37.47 -16.13 21.24
C LEU A 158 37.22 -15.07 20.17
N TRP A 159 37.97 -15.07 19.06
CA TRP A 159 37.63 -14.16 17.95
C TRP A 159 36.31 -14.60 17.30
N SER A 160 36.08 -15.91 17.16
CA SER A 160 34.85 -16.44 16.58
C SER A 160 33.61 -16.17 17.45
N PHE A 161 33.78 -16.04 18.76
CA PHE A 161 32.72 -15.56 19.65
C PHE A 161 32.25 -14.15 19.29
N GLY A 162 33.15 -13.24 18.90
CA GLY A 162 32.77 -11.93 18.39
C GLY A 162 32.07 -12.04 17.03
N VAL A 163 32.65 -12.81 16.11
CA VAL A 163 32.13 -12.99 14.73
C VAL A 163 30.70 -13.52 14.72
N GLY A 164 30.40 -14.53 15.53
CA GLY A 164 29.09 -15.17 15.57
C GLY A 164 27.93 -14.22 15.91
N GLY A 165 28.21 -13.08 16.54
CA GLY A 165 27.21 -12.07 16.86
C GLY A 165 26.89 -11.07 15.76
N ASN A 166 27.73 -10.95 14.72
CA ASN A 166 27.54 -9.92 13.68
C ASN A 166 26.24 -10.12 12.91
N LEU A 167 25.98 -11.33 12.40
CA LEU A 167 24.78 -11.61 11.61
C LEU A 167 23.46 -11.29 12.34
N PRO A 168 23.19 -11.82 13.56
CA PRO A 168 21.93 -11.56 14.24
C PRO A 168 21.79 -10.10 14.69
N VAL A 169 22.85 -9.48 15.20
CA VAL A 169 22.79 -8.11 15.74
C VAL A 169 22.68 -7.08 14.63
N ASP A 170 23.48 -7.21 13.57
CA ASP A 170 23.51 -6.24 12.48
C ASP A 170 22.20 -6.28 11.69
N SER A 171 21.66 -7.48 11.42
CA SER A 171 20.36 -7.63 10.73
C SER A 171 19.21 -7.01 11.52
N ALA A 172 19.21 -7.20 12.84
CA ALA A 172 18.16 -6.69 13.72
C ALA A 172 18.16 -5.16 13.78
N ILE A 173 19.34 -4.54 13.94
CA ILE A 173 19.49 -3.08 13.89
C ILE A 173 19.11 -2.54 12.52
N PHE A 174 19.58 -3.16 11.44
CA PHE A 174 19.36 -2.64 10.10
C PHE A 174 17.87 -2.56 9.76
N LEU A 175 17.12 -3.62 10.07
CA LEU A 175 15.67 -3.68 9.81
C LEU A 175 14.85 -2.69 10.65
N GLU A 176 15.38 -2.19 11.76
CA GLU A 176 14.64 -1.28 12.65
C GLU A 176 14.76 0.19 12.24
N PHE A 177 15.77 0.53 11.44
CA PHE A 177 15.96 1.88 10.89
C PHE A 177 15.60 1.99 9.41
N LEU A 178 15.30 0.87 8.75
CA LEU A 178 15.05 0.81 7.31
C LEU A 178 13.55 0.88 7.00
N PRO A 179 13.11 1.74 6.06
CA PRO A 179 11.72 1.78 5.62
C PRO A 179 11.34 0.48 4.90
N GLN A 180 10.07 0.09 5.00
CA GLN A 180 9.56 -1.18 4.44
C GLN A 180 9.82 -1.33 2.94
N SER A 181 9.80 -0.24 2.18
CA SER A 181 10.07 -0.22 0.73
C SER A 181 11.50 -0.61 0.33
N HIS A 182 12.47 -0.53 1.25
CA HIS A 182 13.88 -0.77 0.96
C HIS A 182 14.45 -2.02 1.63
N GLN A 183 13.59 -2.88 2.21
CA GLN A 183 14.02 -4.11 2.89
C GLN A 183 14.81 -5.08 2.00
N TYR A 184 14.66 -4.99 0.68
CA TYR A 184 15.45 -5.76 -0.29
C TYR A 184 16.97 -5.50 -0.18
N LEU A 185 17.40 -4.35 0.36
CA LEU A 185 18.82 -4.04 0.60
C LEU A 185 19.49 -5.06 1.53
N LEU A 186 18.73 -5.76 2.36
CA LEU A 186 19.25 -6.86 3.17
C LEU A 186 19.81 -8.00 2.29
N THR A 187 19.20 -8.26 1.13
CA THR A 187 19.72 -9.24 0.15
C THR A 187 21.00 -8.74 -0.50
N VAL A 188 21.12 -7.43 -0.75
CA VAL A 188 22.30 -6.81 -1.39
C VAL A 188 23.55 -6.87 -0.50
N LEU A 189 23.38 -6.91 0.83
CA LEU A 189 24.50 -7.07 1.79
C LEU A 189 25.30 -8.36 1.58
N SER A 190 24.76 -9.37 0.86
CA SER A 190 25.52 -10.59 0.55
C SER A 190 26.76 -10.33 -0.32
N ILE A 191 26.83 -9.18 -1.02
CA ILE A 191 28.02 -8.78 -1.79
C ILE A 191 29.23 -8.62 -0.88
N ASP A 192 29.04 -8.06 0.32
CA ASP A 192 30.12 -7.84 1.29
C ASP A 192 30.74 -9.17 1.75
N TRP A 193 29.94 -10.24 1.77
CA TRP A 193 30.38 -11.61 2.05
C TRP A 193 31.39 -12.11 1.00
N ALA A 194 31.08 -11.91 -0.29
CA ALA A 194 31.97 -12.29 -1.38
C ALA A 194 33.24 -11.41 -1.44
N VAL A 195 33.09 -10.10 -1.24
CA VAL A 195 34.22 -9.14 -1.20
C VAL A 195 35.20 -9.49 -0.08
N ALA A 196 34.71 -9.85 1.11
CA ALA A 196 35.54 -10.28 2.23
C ALA A 196 36.39 -11.51 1.88
N GLN A 197 35.82 -12.48 1.17
CA GLN A 197 36.54 -13.68 0.72
C GLN A 197 37.68 -13.32 -0.25
N VAL A 198 37.45 -12.38 -1.17
CA VAL A 198 38.50 -11.89 -2.08
C VAL A 198 39.62 -11.20 -1.31
N ILE A 199 39.27 -10.31 -0.36
CA ILE A 199 40.27 -9.59 0.46
C ILE A 199 41.14 -10.55 1.25
N ALA A 200 40.55 -11.55 1.92
CA ALA A 200 41.31 -12.55 2.66
C ALA A 200 42.29 -13.31 1.76
N ASN A 201 41.83 -13.80 0.61
CA ASN A 201 42.69 -14.56 -0.30
C ASN A 201 43.76 -13.70 -0.97
N LEU A 202 43.47 -12.43 -1.25
CA LEU A 202 44.40 -11.48 -1.87
C LEU A 202 45.59 -11.20 -0.94
N VAL A 203 45.33 -11.06 0.35
CA VAL A 203 46.38 -10.85 1.37
C VAL A 203 47.09 -12.16 1.72
N ALA A 204 46.36 -13.28 1.73
CA ALA A 204 46.93 -14.59 2.00
C ALA A 204 47.95 -15.03 0.94
N TRP A 205 47.71 -14.72 -0.34
CA TRP A 205 48.59 -15.16 -1.42
C TRP A 205 50.07 -14.77 -1.26
N PRO A 206 50.44 -13.50 -1.06
CA PRO A 206 51.84 -13.12 -0.86
C PRO A 206 52.39 -13.57 0.51
N LEU A 207 51.58 -13.57 1.56
CA LEU A 207 52.06 -13.87 2.93
C LEU A 207 52.19 -15.38 3.18
N LEU A 208 51.14 -16.15 2.91
CA LEU A 208 51.11 -17.59 3.13
C LEU A 208 51.76 -18.36 1.97
N GLY A 209 51.77 -17.80 0.75
CA GLY A 209 52.43 -18.42 -0.39
C GLY A 209 53.96 -18.45 -0.27
N ASN A 210 54.55 -17.38 0.27
CA ASN A 210 56.01 -17.18 0.26
C ASN A 210 56.68 -17.32 1.64
N LEU A 211 55.95 -17.14 2.74
CA LEU A 211 56.52 -17.10 4.11
C LEU A 211 56.02 -18.27 4.99
N THR A 212 55.70 -19.41 4.38
CA THR A 212 55.20 -20.62 5.05
C THR A 212 55.88 -21.85 4.48
N CYS A 213 56.25 -22.80 5.35
CA CYS A 213 56.86 -24.05 4.94
C CYS A 213 55.89 -24.91 4.09
N PRO A 214 56.39 -25.63 3.07
CA PRO A 214 55.67 -26.71 2.39
C PRO A 214 55.27 -27.85 3.35
N GLN A 215 54.24 -28.63 2.98
CA GLN A 215 53.69 -29.71 3.83
C GLN A 215 54.63 -30.92 3.96
N GLU A 216 55.57 -31.10 3.04
CA GLU A 216 56.53 -32.21 2.98
C GLU A 216 57.85 -31.91 3.72
N GLU A 217 58.15 -30.64 4.00
CA GLU A 217 59.35 -30.23 4.74
C GLU A 217 59.07 -30.21 6.25
N LYS A 218 59.47 -31.30 6.94
CA LYS A 218 59.47 -31.38 8.41
C LYS A 218 60.90 -31.51 8.93
N PRO A 219 61.26 -30.81 10.03
CA PRO A 219 60.43 -29.92 10.86
C PRO A 219 60.28 -28.51 10.27
N CYS A 220 59.12 -27.87 10.48
CA CYS A 220 58.85 -26.48 10.09
C CYS A 220 58.99 -25.55 11.32
N PRO A 221 60.18 -24.96 11.56
CA PRO A 221 60.40 -24.09 12.70
C PRO A 221 59.68 -22.75 12.53
N ARG A 222 59.40 -22.07 13.64
CA ARG A 222 58.69 -20.78 13.67
C ARG A 222 59.30 -19.72 12.74
N GLY A 223 60.62 -19.67 12.59
CA GLY A 223 61.32 -18.69 11.76
C GLY A 223 60.92 -18.74 10.28
N ASP A 224 60.66 -19.95 9.77
CA ASP A 224 60.32 -20.21 8.36
C ASP A 224 58.80 -20.24 8.11
N ASN A 225 57.99 -20.03 9.16
CA ASN A 225 56.53 -20.08 9.13
C ASN A 225 55.87 -18.81 9.68
N MET A 226 56.49 -17.65 9.46
CA MET A 226 55.97 -16.38 9.97
C MET A 226 54.74 -15.85 9.18
N GLY A 227 54.45 -16.42 8.01
CA GLY A 227 53.37 -15.97 7.12
C GLY A 227 51.99 -15.94 7.77
N TRP A 228 51.61 -16.98 8.51
CA TRP A 228 50.29 -17.04 9.15
C TRP A 228 50.12 -16.01 10.27
N ARG A 229 51.20 -15.65 10.96
CA ARG A 229 51.18 -14.61 12.00
C ARG A 229 50.96 -13.24 11.39
N TYR A 230 51.71 -12.91 10.33
CA TYR A 230 51.50 -11.65 9.61
C TYR A 230 50.10 -11.57 9.02
N PHE A 231 49.61 -12.65 8.42
CA PHE A 231 48.27 -12.71 7.85
C PHE A 231 47.18 -12.45 8.90
N VAL A 232 47.25 -13.14 10.05
CA VAL A 232 46.29 -12.96 11.15
C VAL A 232 46.37 -11.55 11.76
N ILE A 233 47.57 -10.97 11.87
CA ILE A 233 47.74 -9.57 12.29
C ILE A 233 47.08 -8.62 11.29
N THR A 234 47.28 -8.82 9.99
CA THR A 234 46.66 -7.97 8.97
C THR A 234 45.14 -8.06 9.00
N MET A 235 44.57 -9.25 9.18
CA MET A 235 43.12 -9.45 9.27
C MET A 235 42.53 -8.90 10.58
N GLY A 236 43.25 -9.06 11.69
CA GLY A 236 42.94 -8.42 12.98
C GLY A 236 42.96 -6.89 12.87
N GLY A 237 43.97 -6.33 12.20
CA GLY A 237 44.09 -4.90 11.93
C GLY A 237 43.00 -4.36 11.02
N LEU A 238 42.63 -5.10 9.96
CA LEU A 238 41.50 -4.74 9.10
C LEU A 238 40.19 -4.71 9.89
N THR A 239 39.96 -5.72 10.74
CA THR A 239 38.77 -5.76 11.62
C THR A 239 38.80 -4.62 12.63
N LEU A 240 39.98 -4.24 13.15
CA LEU A 240 40.14 -3.07 14.02
C LEU A 240 39.79 -1.77 13.29
N LEU A 241 40.19 -1.61 12.03
CA LEU A 241 39.81 -0.45 11.21
C LEU A 241 38.30 -0.40 10.98
N MET A 242 37.66 -1.54 10.69
CA MET A 242 36.20 -1.64 10.59
C MET A 242 35.53 -1.24 11.90
N PHE A 243 36.02 -1.74 13.04
CA PHE A 243 35.54 -1.37 14.38
C PHE A 243 35.69 0.13 14.65
N LEU A 244 36.86 0.72 14.39
CA LEU A 244 37.11 2.15 14.57
C LEU A 244 36.21 2.98 13.64
N ALA A 245 35.98 2.53 12.41
CA ALA A 245 35.04 3.17 11.50
C ALA A 245 33.60 3.16 12.05
N ARG A 246 33.16 2.07 12.71
CA ARG A 246 31.84 2.01 13.40
C ARG A 246 31.68 3.03 14.53
N PHE A 247 32.79 3.50 15.14
CA PHE A 247 32.78 4.46 16.25
C PHE A 247 33.06 5.90 15.84
N VAL A 248 34.02 6.10 14.93
CA VAL A 248 34.59 7.42 14.60
C VAL A 248 33.89 8.03 13.39
N LEU A 249 33.58 7.22 12.38
CA LEU A 249 33.03 7.71 11.10
C LEU A 249 31.51 7.68 11.07
N PHE A 250 30.88 6.91 11.94
CA PHE A 250 29.44 6.79 12.06
C PHE A 250 29.04 6.71 13.53
N SER A 251 28.01 7.45 13.93
CA SER A 251 27.46 7.38 15.27
C SER A 251 26.11 6.67 15.19
N ILE A 252 26.10 5.41 15.61
CA ILE A 252 24.91 4.57 15.66
C ILE A 252 24.05 4.91 16.88
N PHE A 253 22.75 5.05 16.66
CA PHE A 253 21.76 5.19 17.71
C PHE A 253 21.30 3.84 18.21
N GLU A 254 20.86 3.80 19.48
CA GLU A 254 20.18 2.63 20.00
C GLU A 254 18.84 2.45 19.27
N SER A 255 18.44 1.20 19.08
CA SER A 255 17.19 0.90 18.39
C SER A 255 16.00 1.55 19.10
N PRO A 256 15.13 2.29 18.38
CA PRO A 256 13.95 2.88 19.00
C PRO A 256 12.97 1.80 19.52
N LYS A 257 12.90 0.64 18.86
CA LYS A 257 12.08 -0.50 19.31
C LYS A 257 12.63 -1.16 20.58
N TYR A 258 13.95 -1.19 20.73
CA TYR A 258 14.60 -1.60 21.97
C TYR A 258 14.29 -0.62 23.11
N LEU A 259 14.35 0.69 22.85
CA LEU A 259 14.13 1.74 23.84
C LEU A 259 12.70 1.71 24.39
N ILE A 260 11.67 1.64 23.53
CA ILE A 260 10.27 1.48 24.00
C ILE A 260 10.06 0.15 24.74
N GLY A 261 10.79 -0.91 24.37
CA GLY A 261 10.75 -2.20 25.09
C GLY A 261 11.34 -2.13 26.50
N LYS A 262 12.18 -1.12 26.78
CA LYS A 262 12.70 -0.80 28.11
C LYS A 262 11.89 0.31 28.82
N GLY A 263 10.81 0.79 28.20
CA GLY A 263 10.00 1.91 28.73
C GLY A 263 10.67 3.28 28.61
N ARG A 264 11.68 3.42 27.73
CA ARG A 264 12.43 4.67 27.49
C ARG A 264 11.90 5.37 26.23
N ASP A 265 10.61 5.71 26.25
CA ASP A 265 9.91 6.25 25.08
C ASP A 265 10.45 7.61 24.64
N ASP A 266 10.85 8.45 25.60
CA ASP A 266 11.45 9.75 25.36
C ASP A 266 12.74 9.67 24.55
N GLU A 267 13.54 8.63 24.81
CA GLU A 267 14.75 8.38 24.05
C GLU A 267 14.45 7.80 22.67
N ALA A 268 13.42 6.95 22.54
CA ALA A 268 13.00 6.42 21.26
C ALA A 268 12.57 7.55 20.30
N VAL A 269 11.76 8.49 20.79
CA VAL A 269 11.35 9.68 20.04
C VAL A 269 12.55 10.53 19.64
N ARG A 270 13.46 10.81 20.60
CA ARG A 270 14.69 11.57 20.32
C ARG A 270 15.54 10.92 19.22
N VAL A 271 15.69 9.60 19.23
CA VAL A 271 16.43 8.88 18.17
C VAL A 271 15.76 9.06 16.82
N VAL A 272 14.43 8.93 16.72
CA VAL A 272 13.69 9.10 15.45
C VAL A 272 13.86 10.53 14.90
N HIS A 273 13.75 11.55 15.76
CA HIS A 273 14.00 12.94 15.37
C HIS A 273 15.42 13.19 14.90
N GLU A 274 16.41 12.59 15.56
CA GLU A 274 17.81 12.73 15.18
C GLU A 274 18.12 12.02 13.85
N VAL A 275 17.49 10.87 13.58
CA VAL A 275 17.54 10.20 12.27
C VAL A 275 16.88 11.07 11.20
N ALA A 276 15.72 11.66 11.47
CA ALA A 276 15.07 12.61 10.57
C ALA A 276 15.99 13.80 10.25
N ARG A 277 16.59 14.40 11.28
CA ARG A 277 17.52 15.53 11.17
C ARG A 277 18.73 15.18 10.31
N ARG A 278 19.36 14.02 10.52
CA ARG A 278 20.49 13.56 9.68
C ARG A 278 20.10 13.32 8.22
N ASN A 279 18.84 12.97 7.99
CA ASN A 279 18.27 12.80 6.66
C ASN A 279 17.75 14.10 6.04
N LYS A 280 17.93 15.26 6.72
CA LYS A 280 17.38 16.56 6.31
C LYS A 280 15.86 16.53 6.16
N LYS A 281 15.19 15.82 7.07
CA LYS A 281 13.73 15.70 7.17
C LYS A 281 13.28 16.00 8.59
N THR A 282 11.98 16.20 8.76
CA THR A 282 11.31 16.35 10.06
C THR A 282 10.42 15.15 10.32
N SER A 283 10.21 14.82 11.60
CA SER A 283 9.27 13.79 12.05
C SER A 283 8.23 14.49 12.94
N THR A 284 6.96 14.14 12.83
CA THR A 284 5.90 14.67 13.70
C THR A 284 5.75 13.88 15.00
N LEU A 285 6.48 12.76 15.13
CA LEU A 285 6.37 11.83 16.26
C LEU A 285 6.54 12.54 17.62
N ALA A 286 5.46 12.60 18.39
CA ALA A 286 5.46 13.15 19.74
C ALA A 286 5.54 12.04 20.80
N ILE A 287 6.00 12.37 22.02
CA ILE A 287 6.05 11.39 23.12
C ILE A 287 4.64 11.05 23.62
N GLU A 288 3.73 12.00 23.51
CA GLU A 288 2.33 11.91 23.85
C GLU A 288 1.63 10.82 23.04
N GLU A 289 1.98 10.65 21.76
CA GLU A 289 1.46 9.58 20.90
C GLU A 289 1.86 8.18 21.41
N LEU A 290 3.09 8.02 21.92
CA LEU A 290 3.53 6.75 22.49
C LEU A 290 2.87 6.50 23.85
N ARG A 291 2.73 7.53 24.68
CA ARG A 291 2.07 7.43 26.00
C ARG A 291 0.56 7.20 25.91
N ALA A 292 -0.09 7.70 24.87
CA ALA A 292 -1.51 7.46 24.61
C ALA A 292 -1.83 5.97 24.38
N CYS A 293 -0.82 5.14 24.09
CA CYS A 293 -0.98 3.69 23.98
C CYS A 293 -1.01 2.96 25.34
N GLU A 294 -0.71 3.65 26.45
CA GLU A 294 -0.66 3.07 27.80
C GLU A 294 -2.02 3.25 28.51
N PRO A 295 -2.64 2.19 29.06
CA PRO A 295 -3.89 2.31 29.81
C PRO A 295 -3.70 3.04 31.15
N ASP A 296 -4.74 3.71 31.65
CA ASP A 296 -4.69 4.46 32.91
C ASP A 296 -4.22 3.60 34.09
N GLY A 297 -3.15 4.03 34.75
CA GLY A 297 -2.49 3.29 35.85
C GLY A 297 -1.39 2.32 35.41
N TYR A 298 -1.00 2.32 34.14
CA TYR A 298 0.15 1.56 33.65
C TYR A 298 1.46 2.10 34.25
N VAL A 299 2.02 1.36 35.20
CA VAL A 299 3.35 1.64 35.75
C VAL A 299 4.36 0.83 34.94
N ALA A 300 5.21 1.51 34.16
CA ALA A 300 6.38 0.89 33.56
C ALA A 300 7.27 0.29 34.66
N GLN A 301 7.18 -1.02 34.90
CA GLN A 301 7.92 -1.70 35.96
C GLN A 301 9.42 -1.77 35.62
N THR A 302 10.12 -0.68 35.93
CA THR A 302 11.57 -0.51 35.83
C THR A 302 12.24 -1.06 37.09
N THR A 303 12.29 -2.37 37.25
CA THR A 303 13.19 -2.98 38.25
C THR A 303 14.04 -4.06 37.60
N ALA A 304 15.36 -3.87 37.64
CA ALA A 304 16.35 -4.76 37.04
C ALA A 304 16.21 -6.23 37.52
N SER A 305 15.69 -6.44 38.74
CA SER A 305 15.40 -7.77 39.30
C SER A 305 14.17 -8.44 38.68
N VAL A 306 13.13 -7.68 38.30
CA VAL A 306 11.94 -8.18 37.60
C VAL A 306 12.23 -8.40 36.11
N ALA A 307 13.07 -7.55 35.51
CA ALA A 307 13.62 -7.79 34.18
C ALA A 307 14.47 -9.08 34.14
N LEU A 308 15.36 -9.29 35.11
CA LEU A 308 16.17 -10.51 35.21
C LEU A 308 15.32 -11.77 35.45
N ARG A 309 14.26 -11.68 36.27
CA ARG A 309 13.32 -12.79 36.51
C ARG A 309 12.47 -13.10 35.27
N ARG A 310 12.03 -12.07 34.52
CA ARG A 310 11.42 -12.24 33.17
C ARG A 310 12.40 -12.80 32.14
N HIS A 311 13.71 -12.53 32.27
CA HIS A 311 14.74 -13.04 31.35
C HIS A 311 15.16 -14.49 31.64
N LEU A 312 15.11 -14.93 32.91
CA LEU A 312 15.41 -16.32 33.29
C LEU A 312 14.20 -17.26 33.13
N GLU A 313 12.97 -16.77 33.29
CA GLU A 313 11.75 -17.53 32.96
C GLU A 313 11.39 -17.50 31.46
N LYS A 314 12.11 -16.70 30.65
CA LYS A 314 12.01 -16.66 29.19
C LYS A 314 13.32 -17.08 28.52
N LEU A 315 13.68 -18.36 28.63
CA LEU A 315 14.04 -19.04 27.39
C LEU A 315 12.76 -19.13 26.59
N ASP A 316 12.76 -18.42 25.47
CA ASP A 316 11.61 -17.81 24.81
C ASP A 316 10.68 -18.81 24.10
N ALA A 317 10.12 -19.74 24.86
CA ALA A 317 9.27 -20.81 24.35
C ALA A 317 8.02 -20.26 23.67
N LYS A 318 7.55 -19.05 24.00
CA LYS A 318 6.39 -18.44 23.34
C LYS A 318 6.70 -18.00 21.91
N HIS A 319 7.79 -17.26 21.66
CA HIS A 319 8.14 -16.84 20.29
C HIS A 319 8.54 -18.02 19.39
N VAL A 320 9.26 -19.00 19.95
CA VAL A 320 9.56 -20.24 19.22
C VAL A 320 8.29 -21.06 18.98
N LYS A 321 7.39 -21.20 19.96
CA LYS A 321 6.11 -21.91 19.78
C LYS A 321 5.20 -21.25 18.75
N VAL A 322 5.28 -19.92 18.58
CA VAL A 322 4.57 -19.23 17.48
C VAL A 322 5.07 -19.70 16.12
N LEU A 323 6.39 -19.89 15.93
CA LEU A 323 6.95 -20.44 14.68
C LEU A 323 6.52 -21.89 14.39
N PHE A 324 6.04 -22.61 15.40
CA PHE A 324 5.47 -23.96 15.25
C PHE A 324 3.96 -24.00 15.57
N SER A 325 3.29 -22.85 15.57
CA SER A 325 1.88 -22.76 15.99
C SER A 325 0.89 -23.28 14.95
N THR A 326 1.25 -23.20 13.67
CA THR A 326 0.49 -23.77 12.56
C THR A 326 1.31 -24.84 11.86
N PRO A 327 0.71 -25.92 11.33
CA PRO A 327 1.44 -26.99 10.65
C PRO A 327 2.24 -26.47 9.46
N ARG A 328 1.75 -25.43 8.78
CA ARG A 328 2.46 -24.75 7.70
C ARG A 328 3.65 -23.93 8.16
N LEU A 329 3.50 -23.11 9.20
CA LEU A 329 4.64 -22.34 9.73
C LEU A 329 5.67 -23.28 10.36
N ALA A 330 5.23 -24.36 10.98
CA ALA A 330 6.09 -25.44 11.47
C ALA A 330 6.84 -26.14 10.32
N LEU A 331 6.16 -26.45 9.22
CA LEU A 331 6.78 -27.05 8.04
C LEU A 331 7.76 -26.09 7.36
N SER A 332 7.37 -24.83 7.10
CA SER A 332 8.25 -23.81 6.51
C SER A 332 9.47 -23.54 7.40
N THR A 333 9.27 -23.40 8.71
CA THR A 333 10.33 -23.22 9.71
C THR A 333 11.23 -24.47 9.75
N GLY A 334 10.65 -25.66 9.73
CA GLY A 334 11.38 -26.92 9.69
C GLY A 334 12.20 -27.12 8.42
N LEU A 335 11.64 -26.78 7.26
CA LEU A 335 12.30 -26.86 5.95
C LEU A 335 13.46 -25.88 5.85
N ILE A 336 13.26 -24.62 6.26
CA ILE A 336 14.36 -23.65 6.22
C ILE A 336 15.46 -24.01 7.22
N MET A 337 15.10 -24.50 8.43
CA MET A 337 16.08 -25.03 9.39
C MET A 337 16.84 -26.24 8.81
N ALA A 338 16.15 -27.13 8.10
CA ALA A 338 16.78 -28.28 7.43
C ALA A 338 17.74 -27.85 6.32
N ILE A 339 17.35 -26.89 5.47
CA ILE A 339 18.21 -26.32 4.42
C ILE A 339 19.48 -25.72 5.06
N TRP A 340 19.33 -24.88 6.09
CA TRP A 340 20.45 -24.28 6.81
C TRP A 340 21.34 -25.31 7.51
N ALA A 341 20.76 -26.38 8.05
CA ALA A 341 21.50 -27.49 8.66
C ALA A 341 22.30 -28.30 7.62
N LEU A 342 21.67 -28.67 6.49
CA LEU A 342 22.32 -29.40 5.40
C LEU A 342 23.47 -28.60 4.79
N ILE A 343 23.25 -27.32 4.50
CA ILE A 343 24.28 -26.40 4.00
C ILE A 343 25.35 -26.16 5.08
N GLY A 344 24.93 -26.03 6.33
CA GLY A 344 25.81 -25.85 7.49
C GLY A 344 26.75 -27.03 7.74
N LEU A 345 26.35 -28.24 7.36
CA LEU A 345 27.25 -29.40 7.33
C LEU A 345 28.07 -29.44 6.03
N GLY A 346 27.42 -29.31 4.88
CA GLY A 346 28.03 -29.50 3.56
C GLY A 346 29.16 -28.51 3.26
N TYR A 347 28.96 -27.22 3.55
CA TYR A 347 29.94 -26.17 3.23
C TYR A 347 31.23 -26.28 4.07
N PRO A 348 31.19 -26.38 5.42
CA PRO A 348 32.41 -26.54 6.21
C PRO A 348 33.07 -27.91 5.98
N LEU A 349 32.29 -28.96 5.73
CA LEU A 349 32.82 -30.29 5.40
C LEU A 349 33.63 -30.27 4.10
N TYR A 350 33.26 -29.45 3.12
CA TYR A 350 34.09 -29.29 1.93
C TYR A 350 35.32 -28.41 2.18
N ASN A 351 35.11 -27.20 2.73
CA ASN A 351 36.19 -26.22 2.89
C ASN A 351 37.28 -26.66 3.88
N ALA A 352 36.93 -27.42 4.91
CA ALA A 352 37.94 -27.97 5.83
C ALA A 352 38.87 -28.99 5.14
N PHE A 353 38.42 -29.62 4.05
CA PHE A 353 39.18 -30.65 3.33
C PHE A 353 39.79 -30.10 2.02
N LEU A 354 39.30 -28.97 1.52
CA LEU A 354 39.75 -28.37 0.26
C LEU A 354 41.27 -28.13 0.20
N PRO A 355 41.94 -27.53 1.21
CA PRO A 355 43.39 -27.37 1.19
C PRO A 355 44.14 -28.70 1.18
N TYR A 356 43.62 -29.72 1.87
CA TYR A 356 44.22 -31.06 1.87
C TYR A 356 44.11 -31.73 0.50
N ILE A 357 42.94 -31.65 -0.14
CA ILE A 357 42.70 -32.18 -1.49
C ILE A 357 43.58 -31.45 -2.51
N GLN A 358 43.68 -30.12 -2.41
CA GLN A 358 44.54 -29.33 -3.29
C GLN A 358 46.02 -29.69 -3.12
N ALA A 359 46.47 -29.92 -1.89
CA ALA A 359 47.85 -30.33 -1.63
C ALA A 359 48.14 -31.77 -2.11
N THR A 360 47.28 -32.74 -1.79
CA THR A 360 47.50 -34.16 -2.19
C THR A 360 47.33 -34.37 -3.69
N ARG A 361 46.26 -33.86 -4.30
CA ARG A 361 46.09 -33.97 -5.77
C ARG A 361 47.05 -33.08 -6.53
N GLY A 362 47.40 -31.90 -6.01
CA GLY A 362 48.45 -31.05 -6.61
C GLY A 362 49.83 -31.71 -6.56
N ALA A 363 50.13 -32.47 -5.51
CA ALA A 363 51.34 -33.31 -5.45
C ALA A 363 51.28 -34.46 -6.47
N GLU A 364 50.12 -35.13 -6.63
CA GLU A 364 49.92 -36.14 -7.69
C GLU A 364 50.08 -35.56 -9.11
N PHE A 365 49.69 -34.29 -9.32
CA PHE A 365 49.81 -33.58 -10.60
C PHE A 365 51.14 -32.82 -10.78
N GLN A 366 52.09 -32.95 -9.84
CA GLN A 366 53.41 -32.30 -9.83
C GLN A 366 53.37 -30.74 -9.85
N ASP A 367 52.33 -30.11 -9.30
CA ASP A 367 52.17 -28.63 -9.24
C ASP A 367 51.85 -28.06 -7.84
N GLY A 368 52.00 -28.87 -6.79
CA GLY A 368 51.59 -28.58 -5.39
C GLY A 368 52.40 -27.54 -4.60
N SER A 369 52.88 -26.45 -5.21
CA SER A 369 53.55 -25.38 -4.44
C SER A 369 52.56 -24.60 -3.55
N THR A 370 53.03 -24.12 -2.40
CA THR A 370 52.27 -23.23 -1.51
C THR A 370 51.76 -21.99 -2.25
N TYR A 371 52.62 -21.39 -3.09
CA TYR A 371 52.27 -20.25 -3.93
C TYR A 371 51.09 -20.54 -4.89
N ILE A 372 51.11 -21.68 -5.59
CA ILE A 372 50.04 -22.08 -6.52
C ILE A 372 48.72 -22.32 -5.76
N THR A 373 48.80 -22.92 -4.57
CA THR A 373 47.62 -23.22 -3.73
C THR A 373 46.87 -21.94 -3.34
N TYR A 374 47.58 -20.92 -2.82
CA TYR A 374 46.94 -19.65 -2.44
C TYR A 374 46.56 -18.79 -3.64
N ARG A 375 47.35 -18.81 -4.74
CA ARG A 375 46.95 -18.18 -6.02
C ARG A 375 45.60 -18.74 -6.51
N ASN A 376 45.48 -20.06 -6.54
CA ASN A 376 44.27 -20.73 -7.00
C ASN A 376 43.09 -20.41 -6.08
N SER A 377 43.31 -20.31 -4.77
CA SER A 377 42.29 -19.89 -3.80
C SER A 377 41.80 -18.46 -4.07
N LEU A 378 42.70 -17.53 -4.43
CA LEU A 378 42.32 -16.19 -4.88
C LEU A 378 41.49 -16.24 -6.17
N ILE A 379 41.91 -16.98 -7.19
CA ILE A 379 41.16 -17.12 -8.44
C ILE A 379 39.74 -17.61 -8.15
N ILE A 380 39.59 -18.66 -7.33
CA ILE A 380 38.29 -19.19 -6.93
C ILE A 380 37.44 -18.10 -6.25
N SER A 381 38.02 -17.36 -5.30
CA SER A 381 37.30 -16.32 -4.54
C SER A 381 36.76 -15.18 -5.41
N VAL A 382 37.50 -14.76 -6.45
CA VAL A 382 37.09 -13.68 -7.37
C VAL A 382 35.78 -14.01 -8.07
N LEU A 383 35.56 -15.28 -8.40
CA LEU A 383 34.32 -15.76 -9.04
C LEU A 383 33.11 -15.72 -8.10
N GLY A 384 33.30 -15.53 -6.79
CA GLY A 384 32.19 -15.36 -5.84
C GLY A 384 31.44 -14.03 -6.03
N VAL A 385 32.14 -12.95 -6.37
CA VAL A 385 31.55 -11.60 -6.55
C VAL A 385 30.51 -11.54 -7.67
N PRO A 386 30.79 -11.99 -8.92
CA PRO A 386 29.77 -12.02 -9.96
C PRO A 386 28.64 -13.00 -9.63
N GLY A 387 28.91 -14.05 -8.85
CA GLY A 387 27.86 -14.96 -8.36
C GLY A 387 26.87 -14.25 -7.43
N ALA A 388 27.35 -13.47 -6.45
CA ALA A 388 26.49 -12.69 -5.56
C ALA A 388 25.63 -11.66 -6.32
N LEU A 389 26.22 -10.96 -7.30
CA LEU A 389 25.50 -10.00 -8.16
C LEU A 389 24.44 -10.69 -9.02
N LEU A 390 24.77 -11.85 -9.61
CA LEU A 390 23.81 -12.63 -10.37
C LEU A 390 22.66 -13.12 -9.49
N GLY A 391 22.93 -13.55 -8.26
CA GLY A 391 21.89 -13.90 -7.29
C GLY A 391 20.91 -12.77 -7.05
N GLY A 392 21.42 -11.55 -6.81
CA GLY A 392 20.58 -10.34 -6.67
C GLY A 392 19.75 -10.00 -7.92
N PHE A 393 20.27 -10.27 -9.13
CA PHE A 393 19.52 -10.07 -10.37
C PHE A 393 18.46 -11.16 -10.62
N LEU A 394 18.81 -12.43 -10.42
CA LEU A 394 17.94 -13.57 -10.72
C LEU A 394 16.70 -13.63 -9.80
N VAL A 395 16.78 -13.12 -8.57
CA VAL A 395 15.63 -13.06 -7.67
C VAL A 395 14.55 -12.09 -8.13
N GLU A 396 14.91 -11.06 -8.88
CA GLU A 396 13.99 -10.08 -9.47
C GLU A 396 13.43 -10.57 -10.82
N LEU A 397 13.97 -11.65 -11.39
CA LEU A 397 13.44 -12.20 -12.64
C LEU A 397 12.10 -12.92 -12.39
N PRO A 398 11.01 -12.51 -13.08
CA PRO A 398 9.68 -13.07 -12.87
C PRO A 398 9.59 -14.59 -13.09
N ARG A 399 10.47 -15.17 -13.93
CA ARG A 399 10.40 -16.58 -14.35
C ARG A 399 11.03 -17.58 -13.39
N ILE A 400 12.06 -17.16 -12.65
CA ILE A 400 12.85 -18.05 -11.79
C ILE A 400 12.55 -17.72 -10.32
N GLY A 401 12.42 -16.43 -10.00
CA GLY A 401 12.14 -15.93 -8.66
C GLY A 401 13.14 -16.41 -7.61
N ARG A 402 12.80 -16.19 -6.34
CA ARG A 402 13.65 -16.55 -5.18
C ARG A 402 13.79 -18.06 -5.02
N LYS A 403 12.68 -18.79 -5.08
CA LYS A 403 12.65 -20.25 -4.87
C LYS A 403 13.37 -21.03 -5.98
N GLY A 404 13.10 -20.69 -7.24
CA GLY A 404 13.74 -21.37 -8.38
C GLY A 404 15.24 -21.11 -8.42
N THR A 405 15.67 -19.88 -8.10
CA THR A 405 17.10 -19.54 -8.05
C THR A 405 17.80 -20.29 -6.92
N LEU A 406 17.20 -20.33 -5.72
CA LEU A 406 17.74 -21.07 -4.59
C LEU A 406 17.86 -22.56 -4.92
N SER A 407 16.80 -23.21 -5.40
CA SER A 407 16.82 -24.64 -5.71
C SER A 407 17.85 -24.99 -6.79
N LEU A 408 17.81 -24.29 -7.93
CA LEU A 408 18.72 -24.55 -9.05
C LEU A 408 20.18 -24.41 -8.65
N PHE A 409 20.54 -23.29 -8.03
CA PHE A 409 21.94 -23.03 -7.71
C PHE A 409 22.44 -23.87 -6.54
N THR A 410 21.58 -24.27 -5.59
CA THR A 410 21.96 -25.24 -4.54
C THR A 410 22.26 -26.63 -5.15
N VAL A 411 21.44 -27.09 -6.10
CA VAL A 411 21.69 -28.36 -6.81
C VAL A 411 22.97 -28.27 -7.65
N LEU A 412 23.15 -27.19 -8.41
CA LEU A 412 24.35 -26.98 -9.21
C LEU A 412 25.63 -26.95 -8.36
N THR A 413 25.58 -26.33 -7.18
CA THR A 413 26.68 -26.37 -6.20
C THR A 413 27.07 -27.81 -5.85
N GLY A 414 26.10 -28.69 -5.56
CA GLY A 414 26.38 -30.10 -5.29
C GLY A 414 26.87 -30.89 -6.51
N VAL A 415 26.33 -30.62 -7.70
CA VAL A 415 26.76 -31.24 -8.96
C VAL A 415 28.21 -30.88 -9.28
N PHE A 416 28.60 -29.61 -9.16
CA PHE A 416 29.97 -29.18 -9.42
C PHE A 416 30.98 -29.73 -8.39
N LEU A 417 30.55 -29.97 -7.15
CA LEU A 417 31.37 -30.73 -6.19
C LEU A 417 31.64 -32.15 -6.67
N TYR A 418 30.64 -32.86 -7.21
CA TYR A 418 30.88 -34.18 -7.80
C TYR A 418 31.81 -34.11 -9.02
N CYS A 419 31.61 -33.15 -9.93
CA CYS A 419 32.48 -32.96 -11.09
C CYS A 419 33.94 -32.68 -10.68
N SER A 420 34.18 -32.01 -9.55
CA SER A 420 35.54 -31.77 -9.06
C SER A 420 36.32 -33.06 -8.80
N THR A 421 35.62 -34.15 -8.43
CA THR A 421 36.27 -35.45 -8.16
C THR A 421 36.81 -36.12 -9.42
N THR A 422 36.27 -35.78 -10.60
CA THR A 422 36.67 -36.32 -11.90
C THR A 422 37.79 -35.53 -12.58
N ALA A 423 38.37 -34.53 -11.91
CA ALA A 423 39.47 -33.74 -12.45
C ALA A 423 40.73 -34.60 -12.65
N LEU A 424 41.25 -34.62 -13.88
CA LEU A 424 42.47 -35.34 -14.27
C LEU A 424 43.74 -34.47 -14.25
N ASN A 425 43.59 -33.16 -14.05
CA ASN A 425 44.69 -32.20 -13.96
C ASN A 425 44.29 -30.99 -13.11
N SER A 426 45.27 -30.21 -12.68
CA SER A 426 45.08 -29.07 -11.77
C SER A 426 44.25 -27.94 -12.37
N THR A 427 44.29 -27.72 -13.69
CA THR A 427 43.46 -26.71 -14.37
C THR A 427 41.98 -27.10 -14.34
N ALA A 428 41.66 -28.37 -14.59
CA ALA A 428 40.29 -28.88 -14.49
C ALA A 428 39.79 -28.83 -13.04
N LEU A 429 40.63 -29.17 -12.06
CA LEU A 429 40.30 -29.06 -10.63
C LEU A 429 40.01 -27.61 -10.24
N LEU A 430 40.80 -26.65 -10.72
CA LEU A 430 40.57 -25.22 -10.53
C LEU A 430 39.24 -24.77 -11.16
N GLY A 431 38.97 -25.19 -12.40
CA GLY A 431 37.73 -24.85 -13.11
C GLY A 431 36.46 -25.30 -12.37
N TRP A 432 36.43 -26.54 -11.88
CA TRP A 432 35.30 -27.05 -11.10
C TRP A 432 35.13 -26.32 -9.76
N ASN A 433 36.23 -25.99 -9.09
CA ASN A 433 36.19 -25.19 -7.87
C ASN A 433 35.68 -23.76 -8.11
N CYS A 434 36.04 -23.14 -9.23
CA CYS A 434 35.48 -21.84 -9.62
C CYS A 434 33.97 -21.93 -9.86
N ALA A 435 33.50 -22.97 -10.55
CA ALA A 435 32.06 -23.19 -10.78
C ALA A 435 31.29 -23.43 -9.48
N PHE A 436 31.85 -24.24 -8.57
CA PHE A 436 31.32 -24.43 -7.22
C PHE A 436 31.23 -23.12 -6.43
N ASN A 437 32.30 -22.32 -6.41
CA ASN A 437 32.31 -21.07 -5.65
C ASN A 437 31.35 -20.03 -6.24
N PHE A 438 31.25 -19.97 -7.57
CA PHE A 438 30.27 -19.11 -8.26
C PHE A 438 28.83 -19.50 -7.87
N CYS A 439 28.45 -20.77 -8.04
CA CYS A 439 27.09 -21.23 -7.74
C CYS A 439 26.74 -21.15 -6.25
N SER A 440 27.68 -21.46 -5.37
CA SER A 440 27.45 -21.35 -3.92
C SER A 440 27.26 -19.90 -3.48
N ASN A 441 27.94 -18.92 -4.09
CA ASN A 441 27.70 -17.50 -3.81
C ASN A 441 26.34 -17.03 -4.33
N VAL A 442 25.87 -17.51 -5.49
CA VAL A 442 24.49 -17.26 -5.95
C VAL A 442 23.48 -17.83 -4.94
N MET A 443 23.67 -19.08 -4.54
CA MET A 443 22.83 -19.75 -3.54
C MET A 443 22.78 -18.98 -2.22
N TYR A 444 23.93 -18.60 -1.65
CA TYR A 444 23.99 -17.88 -0.38
C TYR A 444 23.32 -16.51 -0.49
N ALA A 445 23.55 -15.76 -1.57
CA ALA A 445 22.89 -14.47 -1.78
C ALA A 445 21.36 -14.58 -1.69
N VAL A 446 20.78 -15.59 -2.36
CA VAL A 446 19.34 -15.83 -2.32
C VAL A 446 18.89 -16.37 -0.96
N LEU A 447 19.63 -17.30 -0.35
CA LEU A 447 19.27 -17.91 0.93
C LEU A 447 19.22 -16.88 2.06
N TYR A 448 20.20 -15.98 2.13
CA TYR A 448 20.25 -14.93 3.15
C TYR A 448 19.14 -13.88 2.97
N GLY A 449 18.74 -13.58 1.73
CA GLY A 449 17.57 -12.73 1.46
C GLY A 449 16.24 -13.42 1.72
N TYR A 450 16.11 -14.68 1.30
CA TYR A 450 14.88 -15.46 1.41
C TYR A 450 14.53 -15.81 2.86
N THR A 451 15.50 -16.21 3.68
CA THR A 451 15.29 -16.64 5.08
C THR A 451 14.49 -15.62 5.94
N PRO A 452 14.83 -14.32 5.98
CA PRO A 452 14.02 -13.33 6.70
C PRO A 452 12.66 -13.06 6.06
N GLU A 453 12.50 -13.26 4.75
CA GLU A 453 11.25 -12.99 4.03
C GLU A 453 10.18 -14.05 4.28
N ILE A 454 10.57 -15.31 4.50
CA ILE A 454 9.64 -16.40 4.78
C ILE A 454 8.98 -16.28 6.16
N PHE A 455 9.62 -15.58 7.10
CA PHE A 455 9.10 -15.42 8.45
C PHE A 455 8.22 -14.15 8.55
N PRO A 456 7.06 -14.23 9.26
CA PRO A 456 6.25 -13.05 9.51
C PRO A 456 7.04 -12.01 10.32
N THR A 457 6.79 -10.73 10.04
CA THR A 457 7.59 -9.58 10.54
C THR A 457 7.95 -9.63 12.04
N PRO A 458 7.06 -10.02 12.98
CA PRO A 458 7.41 -10.07 14.41
C PRO A 458 8.36 -11.22 14.78
N GLN A 459 8.35 -12.32 14.01
CA GLN A 459 9.13 -13.51 14.31
C GLN A 459 10.35 -13.66 13.39
N ARG A 460 10.61 -12.71 12.48
CA ARG A 460 11.79 -12.72 11.57
C ARG A 460 13.10 -12.85 12.31
N GLY A 461 13.28 -12.09 13.39
CA GLY A 461 14.50 -12.15 14.20
C GLY A 461 14.72 -13.52 14.83
N THR A 462 13.69 -14.07 15.48
CA THR A 462 13.72 -15.41 16.10
C THR A 462 13.91 -16.52 15.06
N GLY A 463 13.20 -16.45 13.92
CA GLY A 463 13.31 -17.41 12.83
C GLY A 463 14.71 -17.43 12.20
N ASN A 464 15.29 -16.26 11.93
CA ASN A 464 16.67 -16.13 11.47
C ASN A 464 17.68 -16.67 12.49
N ALA A 465 17.47 -16.37 13.78
CA ALA A 465 18.35 -16.86 14.85
C ALA A 465 18.32 -18.39 14.95
N LEU A 466 17.14 -19.01 14.82
CA LEU A 466 17.00 -20.48 14.80
C LEU A 466 17.68 -21.09 13.56
N ALA A 467 17.45 -20.52 12.38
CA ALA A 467 18.10 -20.95 11.14
C ALA A 467 19.64 -20.87 11.23
N ALA A 468 20.17 -19.75 11.71
CA ALA A 468 21.60 -19.56 11.94
C ALA A 468 22.14 -20.54 12.99
N THR A 469 21.40 -20.79 14.08
CA THR A 469 21.80 -21.75 15.12
C THR A 469 21.87 -23.17 14.54
N CYS A 470 20.88 -23.59 13.75
CA CYS A 470 20.90 -24.87 13.05
C CYS A 470 22.12 -25.01 12.13
N ASN A 471 22.45 -23.96 11.38
CA ASN A 471 23.65 -23.93 10.56
C ASN A 471 24.92 -24.16 11.38
N ARG A 472 25.08 -23.43 12.51
CA ARG A 472 26.29 -23.53 13.35
C ARG A 472 26.39 -24.87 14.09
N ILE A 473 25.26 -25.47 14.54
CA ILE A 473 25.25 -26.80 15.16
C ILE A 473 25.75 -27.86 14.18
N PHE A 474 25.22 -27.88 12.96
CA PHE A 474 25.65 -28.82 11.93
C PHE A 474 27.05 -28.52 11.40
N GLY A 475 27.48 -27.25 11.44
CA GLY A 475 28.86 -26.85 11.15
C GLY A 475 29.89 -27.43 12.13
N ILE A 476 29.55 -27.61 13.40
CA ILE A 476 30.43 -28.28 14.40
C ILE A 476 30.64 -29.76 14.05
N MET A 477 29.69 -30.41 13.40
CA MET A 477 29.81 -31.82 13.03
C MET A 477 30.89 -32.05 11.96
N ALA A 478 31.12 -31.08 11.06
CA ALA A 478 32.13 -31.19 10.00
C ALA A 478 33.56 -31.47 10.51
N PRO A 479 34.15 -30.67 11.44
CA PRO A 479 35.47 -30.97 11.99
C PRO A 479 35.48 -32.23 12.86
N ILE A 480 34.36 -32.61 13.49
CA ILE A 480 34.24 -33.89 14.21
C ILE A 480 34.37 -35.06 13.24
N ILE A 481 33.62 -35.03 12.14
CA ILE A 481 33.71 -36.03 11.06
C ILE A 481 35.15 -36.08 10.53
N ALA A 482 35.79 -34.93 10.31
CA ALA A 482 37.18 -34.86 9.84
C ALA A 482 38.21 -35.49 10.79
N MET A 483 37.95 -35.56 12.11
CA MET A 483 38.84 -36.24 13.06
C MET A 483 38.80 -37.76 12.95
N PHE A 484 37.67 -38.33 12.50
CA PHE A 484 37.43 -39.77 12.50
C PHE A 484 37.33 -40.38 11.10
N ALA A 485 37.14 -39.56 10.06
CA ALA A 485 37.08 -39.98 8.67
C ALA A 485 38.49 -40.18 8.09
N ASP A 486 38.63 -41.15 7.16
CA ASP A 486 39.85 -41.31 6.40
C ASP A 486 40.00 -40.20 5.35
N LEU A 487 40.84 -39.22 5.67
CA LEU A 487 41.11 -38.03 4.87
C LEU A 487 41.71 -38.36 3.49
N LYS A 488 42.21 -39.58 3.26
CA LYS A 488 42.78 -39.99 1.96
C LYS A 488 41.71 -40.30 0.89
N THR A 489 40.44 -40.34 1.27
CA THR A 489 39.33 -40.74 0.38
C THR A 489 38.53 -39.53 -0.11
N SER A 490 37.89 -39.64 -1.28
CA SER A 490 36.97 -38.60 -1.79
C SER A 490 35.59 -38.60 -1.10
N ALA A 491 35.37 -39.44 -0.08
CA ALA A 491 34.09 -39.58 0.63
C ALA A 491 33.51 -38.26 1.20
N PRO A 492 34.32 -37.33 1.75
CA PRO A 492 33.81 -36.04 2.25
C PRO A 492 33.24 -35.15 1.14
N VAL A 493 33.86 -35.16 -0.04
CA VAL A 493 33.36 -34.43 -1.22
C VAL A 493 32.04 -35.02 -1.69
N TYR A 494 31.95 -36.37 -1.71
CA TYR A 494 30.71 -37.02 -2.13
C TYR A 494 29.54 -36.74 -1.16
N THR A 495 29.84 -36.74 0.14
CA THR A 495 28.87 -36.44 1.20
C THR A 495 28.41 -34.99 1.12
N SER A 496 29.34 -34.04 0.94
CA SER A 496 29.01 -32.62 0.77
C SER A 496 28.13 -32.39 -0.48
N GLY A 497 28.50 -32.97 -1.62
CA GLY A 497 27.70 -32.90 -2.85
C GLY A 497 26.27 -33.42 -2.68
N ALA A 498 26.11 -34.55 -1.99
CA ALA A 498 24.79 -35.14 -1.69
C ALA A 498 23.93 -34.21 -0.81
N LEU A 499 24.53 -33.61 0.22
CA LEU A 499 23.84 -32.69 1.13
C LEU A 499 23.33 -31.43 0.41
N PHE A 500 24.12 -30.87 -0.51
CA PHE A 500 23.70 -29.73 -1.33
C PHE A 500 22.57 -30.10 -2.30
N ILE A 501 22.65 -31.25 -2.97
CA ILE A 501 21.57 -31.70 -3.87
C ILE A 501 20.28 -31.92 -3.06
N LEU A 502 20.37 -32.58 -1.91
CA LEU A 502 19.21 -32.79 -1.03
C LEU A 502 18.62 -31.44 -0.58
N ALA A 503 19.45 -30.49 -0.15
CA ALA A 503 19.00 -29.15 0.24
C ALA A 503 18.29 -28.42 -0.92
N GLY A 504 18.84 -28.52 -2.14
CA GLY A 504 18.27 -27.91 -3.34
C GLY A 504 16.94 -28.53 -3.75
N LEU A 505 16.79 -29.85 -3.63
CA LEU A 505 15.54 -30.56 -3.87
C LEU A 505 14.49 -30.25 -2.80
N THR A 506 14.88 -30.17 -1.52
CA THR A 506 13.97 -29.76 -0.44
C THR A 506 13.52 -28.30 -0.55
N SER A 507 14.26 -27.47 -1.28
CA SER A 507 13.91 -26.08 -1.58
C SER A 507 12.85 -25.96 -2.70
N ALA A 508 12.60 -27.04 -3.45
CA ALA A 508 11.58 -27.16 -4.48
C ALA A 508 10.36 -27.92 -3.95
N ALA A 509 9.45 -27.23 -3.28
CA ALA A 509 8.15 -27.78 -2.88
C ALA A 509 7.08 -26.67 -3.03
N ASP A 510 5.88 -26.85 -3.54
CA ASP A 510 5.24 -27.84 -4.43
C ASP A 510 4.19 -27.01 -5.22
N ALA A 511 3.80 -27.42 -6.43
CA ALA A 511 2.80 -26.66 -7.20
C ALA A 511 1.45 -26.65 -6.45
N PRO A 512 0.68 -25.55 -6.48
CA PRO A 512 -0.64 -25.54 -5.85
C PRO A 512 -1.59 -26.52 -6.55
N ASP A 513 -2.50 -27.14 -5.81
CA ASP A 513 -3.52 -28.03 -6.36
C ASP A 513 -4.58 -27.24 -7.14
N LEU A 514 -4.95 -26.04 -6.67
CA LEU A 514 -5.87 -25.12 -7.34
C LEU A 514 -5.37 -23.69 -7.28
N ARG A 515 -5.74 -22.91 -8.29
CA ARG A 515 -5.46 -21.48 -8.38
C ARG A 515 -6.75 -20.74 -8.64
N LEU A 516 -7.12 -19.82 -7.76
CA LEU A 516 -8.34 -19.03 -7.86
C LEU A 516 -8.01 -17.54 -7.99
N PHE A 517 -8.89 -16.82 -8.66
CA PHE A 517 -8.87 -15.38 -8.81
C PHE A 517 -10.26 -14.85 -8.47
N HIS A 518 -10.37 -13.96 -7.49
CA HIS A 518 -11.64 -13.47 -6.98
C HIS A 518 -11.73 -11.94 -7.01
N TYR A 519 -12.87 -11.43 -7.48
CA TYR A 519 -13.24 -10.01 -7.46
C TYR A 519 -14.75 -9.85 -7.26
N ASN A 520 -15.20 -8.64 -6.89
CA ASN A 520 -16.58 -8.31 -6.55
C ASN A 520 -16.85 -6.81 -6.79
N ASP A 521 -18.13 -6.43 -6.90
CA ASP A 521 -18.62 -5.04 -6.90
C ASP A 521 -17.90 -4.12 -7.89
N VAL A 522 -18.20 -4.29 -9.18
CA VAL A 522 -17.50 -3.59 -10.27
C VAL A 522 -18.43 -2.70 -11.07
N TYR A 523 -18.34 -1.39 -10.84
CA TYR A 523 -19.26 -0.43 -11.41
C TYR A 523 -18.64 0.40 -12.52
N HIS A 524 -17.40 0.86 -12.30
CA HIS A 524 -16.73 1.79 -13.19
C HIS A 524 -15.69 1.10 -14.08
N VAL A 525 -15.80 1.29 -15.40
CA VAL A 525 -14.83 0.73 -16.37
C VAL A 525 -13.53 1.52 -16.45
N ASP A 526 -13.61 2.83 -16.22
CA ASP A 526 -12.49 3.75 -16.21
C ASP A 526 -11.74 3.73 -14.88
N ARG A 527 -10.49 4.19 -14.90
CA ARG A 527 -9.68 4.34 -13.68
C ARG A 527 -10.18 5.48 -12.80
N ALA A 528 -10.01 5.34 -11.49
CA ALA A 528 -10.16 6.42 -10.51
C ALA A 528 -8.96 7.39 -10.53
N SER A 529 -9.13 8.55 -9.89
CA SER A 529 -8.07 9.58 -9.77
C SER A 529 -7.06 9.30 -8.66
N ALA A 530 -7.41 8.46 -7.68
CA ALA A 530 -6.58 8.12 -6.52
C ALA A 530 -6.20 6.64 -6.54
N GLU A 531 -5.04 6.32 -5.95
CA GLU A 531 -4.58 4.94 -5.79
C GLU A 531 -5.38 4.18 -4.73
N PRO A 532 -5.59 2.85 -4.90
CA PRO A 532 -5.42 2.10 -6.14
C PRO A 532 -6.38 2.59 -7.24
N VAL A 533 -5.83 2.94 -8.41
CA VAL A 533 -6.60 3.57 -9.50
C VAL A 533 -7.59 2.63 -10.18
N GLY A 534 -7.38 1.32 -10.12
CA GLY A 534 -8.28 0.34 -10.74
C GLY A 534 -8.39 0.48 -12.26
N GLY A 535 -9.61 0.28 -12.75
CA GLY A 535 -9.96 0.34 -14.17
C GLY A 535 -9.69 -0.97 -14.93
N VAL A 536 -10.59 -1.26 -15.88
CA VAL A 536 -10.63 -2.54 -16.59
C VAL A 536 -9.33 -2.84 -17.35
N ALA A 537 -8.70 -1.82 -17.93
CA ALA A 537 -7.50 -2.00 -18.73
C ALA A 537 -6.30 -2.55 -17.94
N ARG A 538 -6.08 -2.06 -16.72
CA ARG A 538 -5.01 -2.55 -15.83
C ARG A 538 -5.40 -3.86 -15.17
N PHE A 539 -6.67 -3.97 -14.78
CA PHE A 539 -7.19 -5.21 -14.21
C PHE A 539 -7.01 -6.40 -15.16
N LEU A 540 -7.30 -6.22 -16.46
CA LEU A 540 -7.09 -7.27 -17.45
C LEU A 540 -5.61 -7.62 -17.67
N THR A 541 -4.69 -6.67 -17.53
CA THR A 541 -3.26 -6.98 -17.52
C THR A 541 -2.92 -7.95 -16.40
N LEU A 542 -3.41 -7.70 -15.18
CA LEU A 542 -3.18 -8.59 -14.05
C LEU A 542 -3.86 -9.94 -14.25
N VAL A 543 -5.10 -9.97 -14.75
CA VAL A 543 -5.78 -11.24 -15.08
C VAL A 543 -4.94 -12.08 -16.04
N LYS A 544 -4.40 -11.47 -17.10
CA LYS A 544 -3.51 -12.16 -18.05
C LYS A 544 -2.18 -12.58 -17.41
N GLU A 545 -1.62 -11.74 -16.54
CA GLU A 545 -0.41 -12.08 -15.78
C GLU A 545 -0.62 -13.32 -14.91
N TYR A 546 -1.72 -13.40 -14.16
CA TYR A 546 -2.02 -14.57 -13.35
C TYR A 546 -2.45 -15.77 -14.18
N ARG A 547 -3.16 -15.57 -15.30
CA ARG A 547 -3.65 -16.69 -16.11
C ARG A 547 -2.55 -17.33 -16.95
N ASP A 548 -1.78 -16.51 -17.67
CA ASP A 548 -0.87 -16.91 -18.74
C ASP A 548 0.59 -16.48 -18.47
N GLY A 549 0.87 -15.92 -17.29
CA GLY A 549 2.22 -15.55 -16.88
C GLY A 549 3.15 -16.77 -16.82
N LYS A 550 4.38 -16.60 -17.31
CA LYS A 550 5.38 -17.67 -17.39
C LYS A 550 5.72 -18.29 -16.04
N GLN A 551 5.59 -17.52 -14.97
CA GLN A 551 5.77 -18.00 -13.59
C GLN A 551 4.73 -19.07 -13.17
N PHE A 552 3.64 -19.21 -13.93
CA PHE A 552 2.58 -20.17 -13.70
C PHE A 552 2.54 -21.30 -14.74
N GLU A 553 3.52 -21.35 -15.64
CA GLU A 553 3.65 -22.40 -16.65
C GLU A 553 3.83 -23.77 -15.97
N GLY A 554 3.02 -24.76 -16.37
CA GLY A 554 3.00 -26.09 -15.74
C GLY A 554 2.17 -26.20 -14.45
N GLN A 555 1.61 -25.10 -13.95
CA GLN A 555 0.65 -25.13 -12.83
C GLN A 555 -0.79 -25.32 -13.32
N PRO A 556 -1.76 -25.65 -12.43
CA PRO A 556 -3.18 -25.72 -12.80
C PRO A 556 -3.69 -24.41 -13.41
N LYS A 557 -4.68 -24.52 -14.30
CA LYS A 557 -5.33 -23.34 -14.89
C LYS A 557 -6.04 -22.52 -13.81
N LEU A 558 -5.99 -21.20 -13.97
CA LEU A 558 -6.62 -20.24 -13.07
C LEU A 558 -8.15 -20.30 -13.20
N LEU A 559 -8.86 -20.46 -12.09
CA LEU A 559 -10.31 -20.28 -12.01
C LEU A 559 -10.65 -18.86 -11.56
N THR A 560 -11.49 -18.16 -12.31
CA THR A 560 -11.86 -16.76 -12.08
C THR A 560 -13.31 -16.69 -11.60
N LEU A 561 -13.51 -16.25 -10.36
CA LEU A 561 -14.80 -16.23 -9.68
C LEU A 561 -15.21 -14.79 -9.36
N PHE A 562 -16.49 -14.49 -9.54
CA PHE A 562 -17.04 -13.14 -9.35
C PHE A 562 -18.21 -13.15 -8.36
N SER A 563 -18.22 -12.23 -7.41
CA SER A 563 -19.29 -12.17 -6.39
C SER A 563 -20.31 -11.07 -6.63
N GLY A 564 -20.68 -10.78 -7.88
CA GLY A 564 -21.86 -9.98 -8.22
C GLY A 564 -21.67 -8.46 -8.15
N ASP A 565 -22.73 -7.75 -8.56
CA ASP A 565 -22.81 -6.29 -8.74
C ASP A 565 -21.89 -5.79 -9.85
N ALA A 566 -22.30 -6.06 -11.09
CA ALA A 566 -21.63 -5.57 -12.29
C ALA A 566 -22.47 -4.56 -13.09
N PHE A 567 -23.80 -4.69 -13.11
CA PHE A 567 -24.59 -3.97 -14.12
C PHE A 567 -24.97 -2.54 -13.74
N ASN A 568 -24.95 -2.17 -12.46
CA ASN A 568 -25.31 -0.85 -11.92
C ASN A 568 -24.62 -0.65 -10.55
N PRO A 569 -24.42 0.57 -10.00
CA PRO A 569 -24.62 1.89 -10.60
C PRO A 569 -23.37 2.47 -11.28
N SER A 570 -23.50 2.87 -12.54
CA SER A 570 -22.47 3.63 -13.24
C SER A 570 -23.09 4.64 -14.22
N LEU A 571 -22.29 5.60 -14.65
CA LEU A 571 -22.74 6.58 -15.64
C LEU A 571 -23.06 5.89 -16.98
N GLU A 572 -22.27 4.87 -17.31
CA GLU A 572 -22.43 3.99 -18.44
C GLU A 572 -23.71 3.14 -18.30
N SER A 573 -24.02 2.65 -17.11
CA SER A 573 -25.21 1.83 -16.87
C SER A 573 -26.51 2.62 -17.05
N SER A 574 -26.55 3.90 -16.65
CA SER A 574 -27.75 4.75 -16.83
C SER A 574 -28.19 4.86 -18.30
N VAL A 575 -27.24 4.77 -19.23
CA VAL A 575 -27.50 4.86 -20.68
C VAL A 575 -27.59 3.49 -21.34
N THR A 576 -26.70 2.57 -20.97
CA THR A 576 -26.59 1.26 -21.63
C THR A 576 -27.44 0.17 -20.96
N LYS A 577 -28.03 0.46 -19.79
CA LYS A 577 -28.78 -0.48 -18.95
C LYS A 577 -27.98 -1.75 -18.69
N GLY A 578 -26.74 -1.59 -18.24
CA GLY A 578 -25.78 -2.67 -17.91
C GLY A 578 -25.04 -3.31 -19.10
N ARG A 579 -25.46 -3.07 -20.35
CA ARG A 579 -24.90 -3.75 -21.54
C ARG A 579 -23.40 -3.57 -21.74
N HIS A 580 -22.82 -2.48 -21.25
CA HIS A 580 -21.39 -2.19 -21.37
C HIS A 580 -20.50 -3.18 -20.61
N MET A 581 -21.01 -3.83 -19.54
CA MET A 581 -20.22 -4.75 -18.73
C MET A 581 -20.10 -6.16 -19.29
N VAL A 582 -21.06 -6.60 -20.11
CA VAL A 582 -21.03 -7.94 -20.74
C VAL A 582 -19.71 -8.22 -21.47
N PRO A 583 -19.21 -7.37 -22.40
CA PRO A 583 -17.94 -7.63 -23.06
C PRO A 583 -16.74 -7.61 -22.11
N VAL A 584 -16.79 -6.80 -21.05
CA VAL A 584 -15.72 -6.74 -20.04
C VAL A 584 -15.66 -8.03 -19.21
N LEU A 585 -16.79 -8.49 -18.66
CA LEU A 585 -16.86 -9.72 -17.87
C LEU A 585 -16.43 -10.95 -18.70
N ASN A 586 -16.80 -10.99 -19.98
CA ASN A 586 -16.36 -12.03 -20.91
C ASN A 586 -14.86 -11.94 -21.22
N ALA A 587 -14.30 -10.73 -21.37
CA ALA A 587 -12.86 -10.54 -21.59
C ALA A 587 -12.03 -10.92 -20.35
N ILE A 588 -12.56 -10.69 -19.14
CA ILE A 588 -11.95 -11.16 -17.90
C ILE A 588 -11.85 -12.69 -17.90
N GLY A 589 -12.75 -13.41 -18.57
CA GLY A 589 -12.75 -14.87 -18.57
C GLY A 589 -13.22 -15.42 -17.22
N THR A 590 -14.29 -14.82 -16.67
CA THR A 590 -14.96 -15.31 -15.46
C THR A 590 -15.55 -16.69 -15.72
N ASP A 591 -15.35 -17.64 -14.81
CA ASP A 591 -15.85 -19.01 -14.89
C ASP A 591 -17.23 -19.17 -14.23
N CYS A 592 -17.51 -18.38 -13.20
CA CYS A 592 -18.80 -18.37 -12.50
C CYS A 592 -19.00 -17.08 -11.69
N ALA A 593 -20.25 -16.64 -11.57
CA ALA A 593 -20.63 -15.45 -10.81
C ALA A 593 -21.77 -15.69 -9.82
N CYS A 594 -21.79 -15.00 -8.67
CA CYS A 594 -22.99 -14.79 -7.88
C CYS A 594 -23.79 -13.61 -8.42
N VAL A 595 -25.12 -13.66 -8.33
CA VAL A 595 -25.96 -12.50 -8.59
C VAL A 595 -25.88 -11.54 -7.41
N GLY A 596 -25.58 -10.27 -7.68
CA GLY A 596 -25.65 -9.19 -6.71
C GLY A 596 -26.93 -8.39 -6.81
N ASN A 597 -27.10 -7.43 -5.91
CA ASN A 597 -28.32 -6.64 -5.89
C ASN A 597 -28.50 -5.71 -7.06
N HIS A 598 -27.46 -4.99 -7.41
CA HIS A 598 -27.52 -4.02 -8.49
C HIS A 598 -27.59 -4.67 -9.88
N ASP A 599 -27.41 -5.99 -9.98
CA ASP A 599 -27.61 -6.74 -11.22
C ASP A 599 -29.09 -6.78 -11.68
N TYR A 600 -30.05 -6.56 -10.76
CA TYR A 600 -31.49 -6.50 -11.08
C TYR A 600 -32.07 -5.08 -11.15
N ASP A 601 -31.27 -4.03 -11.01
CA ASP A 601 -31.79 -2.65 -10.95
C ASP A 601 -32.57 -2.23 -12.20
N PHE A 602 -32.27 -2.83 -13.35
CA PHE A 602 -32.98 -2.62 -14.62
C PHE A 602 -34.10 -3.64 -14.89
N GLY A 603 -34.47 -4.41 -13.87
CA GLY A 603 -35.50 -5.45 -13.93
C GLY A 603 -34.97 -6.83 -14.32
N ILE A 604 -35.69 -7.87 -13.89
CA ILE A 604 -35.28 -9.27 -14.04
C ILE A 604 -35.12 -9.70 -15.49
N LYS A 605 -36.01 -9.27 -16.38
CA LYS A 605 -35.91 -9.60 -17.82
C LYS A 605 -34.64 -9.01 -18.45
N GLN A 606 -34.20 -7.85 -17.98
CA GLN A 606 -32.96 -7.25 -18.45
C GLN A 606 -31.76 -8.04 -17.92
N PHE A 607 -31.77 -8.42 -16.63
CA PHE A 607 -30.76 -9.32 -16.08
C PHE A 607 -30.66 -10.62 -16.88
N GLU A 608 -31.78 -11.32 -17.14
CA GLU A 608 -31.80 -12.56 -17.93
C GLU A 608 -31.19 -12.36 -19.32
N HIS A 609 -31.50 -11.24 -19.97
CA HIS A 609 -30.95 -10.88 -21.27
C HIS A 609 -29.43 -10.64 -21.22
N LEU A 610 -28.92 -9.98 -20.19
CA LEU A 610 -27.49 -9.69 -20.03
C LEU A 610 -26.72 -10.94 -19.59
N ALA A 611 -27.23 -11.67 -18.60
CA ALA A 611 -26.68 -12.94 -18.11
C ALA A 611 -26.61 -13.99 -19.23
N GLY A 612 -27.62 -14.05 -20.10
CA GLY A 612 -27.61 -14.92 -21.29
C GLY A 612 -26.55 -14.56 -22.35
N LYS A 613 -25.89 -13.40 -22.23
CA LYS A 613 -24.76 -12.99 -23.08
C LYS A 613 -23.41 -13.14 -22.39
N CYS A 614 -23.39 -13.52 -21.12
CA CYS A 614 -22.16 -13.90 -20.41
C CYS A 614 -21.78 -15.34 -20.78
N ASN A 615 -20.49 -15.63 -20.88
CA ASN A 615 -19.97 -16.97 -21.22
C ASN A 615 -19.92 -17.92 -20.01
N PHE A 616 -20.50 -17.52 -18.88
CA PHE A 616 -20.45 -18.22 -17.60
C PHE A 616 -21.82 -18.19 -16.90
N PRO A 617 -22.11 -19.17 -16.03
CA PRO A 617 -23.36 -19.19 -15.28
C PRO A 617 -23.35 -18.22 -14.10
N TRP A 618 -24.52 -17.66 -13.83
CA TRP A 618 -24.83 -16.86 -12.65
C TRP A 618 -25.56 -17.71 -11.60
N LEU A 619 -25.20 -17.54 -10.33
CA LEU A 619 -25.69 -18.33 -9.21
C LEU A 619 -26.51 -17.50 -8.22
N LEU A 620 -27.63 -18.07 -7.78
CA LEU A 620 -28.44 -17.59 -6.67
C LEU A 620 -29.27 -18.76 -6.14
N ALA A 621 -29.01 -19.24 -4.93
CA ALA A 621 -29.62 -20.49 -4.45
C ALA A 621 -30.83 -20.30 -3.54
N ASN A 622 -30.94 -19.11 -2.93
CA ASN A 622 -31.78 -18.88 -1.75
C ASN A 622 -32.86 -17.81 -1.94
N VAL A 623 -33.01 -17.26 -3.15
CA VAL A 623 -34.14 -16.42 -3.57
C VAL A 623 -34.86 -17.12 -4.70
N LEU A 624 -36.06 -17.63 -4.43
CA LEU A 624 -36.80 -18.49 -5.35
C LEU A 624 -38.03 -17.78 -5.88
N ASP A 625 -38.34 -18.01 -7.15
CA ASP A 625 -39.53 -17.51 -7.83
C ASP A 625 -40.48 -18.67 -8.14
N PRO A 626 -41.56 -18.84 -7.35
CA PRO A 626 -42.54 -19.90 -7.58
C PRO A 626 -43.22 -19.84 -8.95
N ALA A 627 -43.23 -18.68 -9.61
CA ALA A 627 -43.82 -18.54 -10.95
C ALA A 627 -42.96 -19.21 -12.03
N LEU A 628 -41.66 -19.40 -11.79
CA LEU A 628 -40.74 -20.11 -12.70
C LEU A 628 -40.70 -21.62 -12.44
N GLY A 629 -41.18 -22.06 -11.28
CA GLY A 629 -41.23 -23.47 -10.88
C GLY A 629 -40.78 -23.68 -9.43
N GLU A 630 -41.04 -24.88 -8.89
CA GLU A 630 -40.64 -25.22 -7.53
C GLU A 630 -39.11 -25.25 -7.40
N ASN A 631 -38.56 -24.47 -6.46
CA ASN A 631 -37.11 -24.28 -6.25
C ASN A 631 -36.34 -23.69 -7.45
N VAL A 632 -36.99 -22.93 -8.33
CA VAL A 632 -36.29 -22.19 -9.38
C VAL A 632 -35.87 -20.81 -8.86
N PRO A 633 -34.58 -20.44 -8.93
CA PRO A 633 -34.12 -19.11 -8.52
C PRO A 633 -34.64 -17.97 -9.37
N MET A 634 -34.69 -16.79 -8.77
CA MET A 634 -35.02 -15.54 -9.45
C MET A 634 -34.11 -15.29 -10.66
N GLY A 635 -34.68 -14.80 -11.76
CA GLY A 635 -33.96 -14.49 -13.00
C GLY A 635 -33.30 -15.70 -13.68
N ASN A 636 -33.85 -16.90 -13.48
CA ASN A 636 -33.34 -18.15 -14.06
C ASN A 636 -31.85 -18.44 -13.73
N ALA A 637 -31.35 -17.91 -12.61
CA ALA A 637 -30.03 -18.24 -12.10
C ALA A 637 -29.95 -19.71 -11.64
N LYS A 638 -28.74 -20.28 -11.60
CA LYS A 638 -28.54 -21.63 -11.08
C LYS A 638 -28.41 -21.60 -9.56
N ARG A 639 -28.86 -22.67 -8.87
CA ARG A 639 -28.62 -22.81 -7.42
C ARG A 639 -27.17 -23.16 -7.14
N THR A 640 -26.62 -24.10 -7.90
CA THR A 640 -25.24 -24.59 -7.76
C THR A 640 -24.60 -24.83 -9.13
N HIS A 641 -23.28 -24.94 -9.16
CA HIS A 641 -22.52 -25.33 -10.34
C HIS A 641 -21.31 -26.18 -9.97
N MET A 642 -20.92 -27.10 -10.84
CA MET A 642 -19.74 -27.95 -10.65
C MET A 642 -18.74 -27.64 -11.77
N LEU A 643 -17.52 -27.24 -11.39
CA LEU A 643 -16.41 -27.08 -12.31
C LEU A 643 -15.42 -28.23 -12.11
N THR A 644 -14.74 -28.65 -13.18
CA THR A 644 -13.63 -29.60 -13.12
C THR A 644 -12.38 -28.91 -13.63
N THR A 645 -11.35 -28.85 -12.80
CA THR A 645 -10.10 -28.15 -13.12
C THR A 645 -9.24 -28.95 -14.09
N SER A 646 -8.19 -28.31 -14.63
CA SER A 646 -7.28 -28.94 -15.61
C SER A 646 -6.55 -30.19 -15.08
N ASN A 647 -6.40 -30.30 -13.76
CA ASN A 647 -5.83 -31.45 -13.06
C ASN A 647 -6.89 -32.38 -12.44
N GLY A 648 -8.17 -32.22 -12.78
CA GLY A 648 -9.24 -33.15 -12.45
C GLY A 648 -9.94 -32.93 -11.10
N ILE A 649 -9.63 -31.86 -10.37
CA ILE A 649 -10.28 -31.53 -9.09
C ILE A 649 -11.67 -30.95 -9.37
N LYS A 650 -12.67 -31.44 -8.64
CA LYS A 650 -14.07 -31.00 -8.75
C LYS A 650 -14.38 -29.90 -7.74
N VAL A 651 -14.73 -28.73 -8.24
CA VAL A 651 -15.06 -27.53 -7.47
C VAL A 651 -16.57 -27.33 -7.48
N GLY A 652 -17.22 -27.53 -6.34
CA GLY A 652 -18.64 -27.24 -6.14
C GLY A 652 -18.85 -25.77 -5.78
N LEU A 653 -19.73 -25.09 -6.50
CA LEU A 653 -20.06 -23.68 -6.31
C LEU A 653 -21.53 -23.53 -5.87
N ILE A 654 -21.77 -22.64 -4.91
CA ILE A 654 -23.10 -22.22 -4.46
C ILE A 654 -23.18 -20.69 -4.45
N GLY A 655 -24.30 -20.12 -4.92
CA GLY A 655 -24.55 -18.67 -4.89
C GLY A 655 -25.52 -18.28 -3.77
N LEU A 656 -25.24 -17.27 -2.95
CA LEU A 656 -26.13 -16.84 -1.86
C LEU A 656 -26.27 -15.32 -1.77
N GLY A 657 -27.51 -14.83 -1.64
CA GLY A 657 -27.81 -13.42 -1.41
C GLY A 657 -28.44 -13.16 -0.04
N GLU A 658 -28.34 -11.92 0.47
CA GLU A 658 -28.93 -11.55 1.76
C GLU A 658 -30.43 -11.22 1.63
N ARG A 659 -31.15 -11.17 2.76
CA ARG A 659 -32.59 -10.90 2.72
C ARG A 659 -32.86 -9.42 2.49
N GLU A 660 -32.06 -8.60 3.14
CA GLU A 660 -32.14 -7.14 3.19
C GLU A 660 -32.02 -6.54 1.78
N TRP A 661 -31.22 -7.17 0.92
CA TRP A 661 -31.15 -6.90 -0.52
C TRP A 661 -32.54 -6.78 -1.16
N LEU A 662 -33.48 -7.70 -0.89
CA LEU A 662 -34.78 -7.66 -1.56
C LEU A 662 -35.53 -6.34 -1.30
N ALA A 663 -35.25 -5.66 -0.19
CA ALA A 663 -35.85 -4.37 0.11
C ALA A 663 -35.22 -3.19 -0.67
N THR A 664 -34.02 -3.37 -1.24
CA THR A 664 -33.28 -2.34 -2.00
C THR A 664 -33.62 -2.32 -3.49
N LEU A 665 -34.23 -3.39 -4.02
CA LEU A 665 -34.60 -3.50 -5.42
C LEU A 665 -35.83 -2.65 -5.78
N ASN A 666 -35.78 -2.00 -6.93
CA ASN A 666 -36.87 -1.15 -7.42
C ASN A 666 -38.11 -1.94 -7.86
N SER A 667 -37.93 -3.16 -8.35
CA SER A 667 -39.02 -3.98 -8.86
C SER A 667 -38.74 -5.46 -8.63
N LEU A 668 -39.65 -6.15 -7.95
CA LEU A 668 -39.58 -7.56 -7.65
C LEU A 668 -40.86 -8.27 -8.09
N PRO A 669 -40.77 -9.53 -8.56
CA PRO A 669 -41.92 -10.40 -8.74
C PRO A 669 -42.68 -10.56 -7.42
N PRO A 670 -44.01 -10.67 -7.47
CA PRO A 670 -44.80 -10.98 -6.29
C PRO A 670 -44.49 -12.41 -5.81
N ASN A 671 -44.64 -12.65 -4.50
CA ASN A 671 -44.54 -13.98 -3.88
C ASN A 671 -43.17 -14.69 -3.95
N LEU A 672 -42.07 -13.93 -4.00
CA LEU A 672 -40.73 -14.51 -3.86
C LEU A 672 -40.55 -15.25 -2.53
N VAL A 673 -39.87 -16.39 -2.58
CA VAL A 673 -39.56 -17.20 -1.41
C VAL A 673 -38.08 -17.04 -1.09
N TYR A 674 -37.79 -16.33 0.00
CA TYR A 674 -36.45 -16.25 0.58
C TYR A 674 -36.22 -17.41 1.54
N LYS A 675 -35.17 -18.20 1.29
CA LYS A 675 -34.62 -19.17 2.24
C LYS A 675 -33.38 -18.56 2.91
N SER A 676 -33.22 -18.77 4.22
CA SER A 676 -32.01 -18.27 4.90
C SER A 676 -30.76 -18.87 4.28
N ALA A 677 -29.70 -18.07 4.14
CA ALA A 677 -28.42 -18.50 3.56
C ALA A 677 -27.88 -19.77 4.23
N SER A 678 -27.83 -19.79 5.56
CA SER A 678 -27.34 -20.94 6.35
C SER A 678 -28.15 -22.22 6.14
N ALA A 679 -29.49 -22.13 6.06
CA ALA A 679 -30.32 -23.30 5.79
C ALA A 679 -30.10 -23.83 4.36
N THR A 680 -29.96 -22.93 3.39
CA THR A 680 -29.69 -23.29 1.99
C THR A 680 -28.31 -23.94 1.84
N ALA A 681 -27.30 -23.42 2.52
CA ALA A 681 -25.97 -24.02 2.56
C ALA A 681 -25.99 -25.44 3.17
N ARG A 682 -26.69 -25.62 4.31
CA ARG A 682 -26.86 -26.95 4.94
C ARG A 682 -27.61 -27.95 4.06
N GLU A 683 -28.51 -27.48 3.20
CA GLU A 683 -29.22 -28.32 2.23
C GLU A 683 -28.31 -28.74 1.06
N LEU A 684 -27.61 -27.78 0.44
CA LEU A 684 -26.98 -27.96 -0.87
C LEU A 684 -25.51 -28.39 -0.81
N VAL A 685 -24.77 -27.98 0.21
CA VAL A 685 -23.34 -28.33 0.34
C VAL A 685 -23.15 -29.84 0.45
N PRO A 686 -23.92 -30.59 1.27
CA PRO A 686 -23.82 -32.05 1.30
C PRO A 686 -24.16 -32.71 -0.04
N GLN A 687 -25.10 -32.14 -0.81
CA GLN A 687 -25.44 -32.65 -2.13
C GLN A 687 -24.30 -32.46 -3.14
N LEU A 688 -23.61 -31.31 -3.11
CA LEU A 688 -22.42 -31.07 -3.92
C LEU A 688 -21.30 -32.06 -3.58
N ARG A 689 -21.09 -32.34 -2.29
CA ARG A 689 -20.14 -33.37 -1.84
C ARG A 689 -20.53 -34.76 -2.32
N ALA A 690 -21.81 -35.13 -2.22
CA ALA A 690 -22.32 -36.41 -2.72
C ALA A 690 -22.18 -36.56 -4.24
N GLN A 691 -22.24 -35.46 -4.99
CA GLN A 691 -21.95 -35.40 -6.44
C GLN A 691 -20.45 -35.47 -6.75
N GLY A 692 -19.60 -35.49 -5.72
CA GLY A 692 -18.15 -35.66 -5.82
C GLY A 692 -17.34 -34.36 -5.80
N ALA A 693 -17.86 -33.26 -5.26
CA ALA A 693 -17.08 -32.03 -5.08
C ALA A 693 -15.94 -32.24 -4.06
N ASP A 694 -14.69 -32.08 -4.51
CA ASP A 694 -13.51 -32.14 -3.64
C ASP A 694 -13.37 -30.87 -2.79
N ILE A 695 -13.75 -29.72 -3.32
CA ILE A 695 -13.81 -28.41 -2.63
C ILE A 695 -15.18 -27.76 -2.88
N VAL A 696 -15.74 -27.06 -1.89
CA VAL A 696 -17.00 -26.31 -2.02
C VAL A 696 -16.75 -24.85 -1.65
N ILE A 697 -17.01 -23.98 -2.61
CA ILE A 697 -16.83 -22.54 -2.53
C ILE A 697 -18.21 -21.87 -2.59
N CYS A 698 -18.48 -20.99 -1.63
CA CYS A 698 -19.65 -20.12 -1.65
C CYS A 698 -19.29 -18.80 -2.30
N LEU A 699 -20.00 -18.42 -3.38
CA LEU A 699 -20.01 -17.06 -3.89
C LEU A 699 -21.21 -16.35 -3.24
N SER A 700 -20.95 -15.36 -2.40
CA SER A 700 -22.01 -14.62 -1.71
C SER A 700 -22.03 -13.16 -2.12
N HIS A 701 -23.24 -12.60 -2.19
CA HIS A 701 -23.45 -11.17 -2.30
C HIS A 701 -24.27 -10.71 -1.10
N MET A 702 -23.58 -10.60 0.04
CA MET A 702 -24.12 -10.28 1.36
C MET A 702 -23.16 -9.34 2.09
N ARG A 703 -23.65 -8.60 3.09
CA ARG A 703 -22.79 -7.82 4.00
C ARG A 703 -21.89 -8.70 4.85
N GLU A 704 -20.75 -8.17 5.29
CA GLU A 704 -19.75 -8.89 6.09
C GLU A 704 -20.33 -9.56 7.34
N PRO A 705 -21.21 -8.90 8.12
CA PRO A 705 -21.85 -9.56 9.26
C PRO A 705 -22.66 -10.80 8.86
N ASN A 706 -23.28 -10.80 7.69
CA ASN A 706 -24.09 -11.92 7.20
C ASN A 706 -23.22 -13.08 6.68
N ASP A 707 -22.10 -12.79 6.02
CA ASP A 707 -21.12 -13.82 5.65
C ASP A 707 -20.45 -14.45 6.88
N ASN A 708 -20.07 -13.62 7.86
CA ASN A 708 -19.49 -14.11 9.11
C ASN A 708 -20.49 -14.99 9.85
N LYS A 709 -21.76 -14.56 9.94
CA LYS A 709 -22.85 -15.35 10.51
C LYS A 709 -23.08 -16.67 9.75
N LEU A 710 -22.98 -16.66 8.42
CA LEU A 710 -23.08 -17.87 7.61
C LEU A 710 -21.95 -18.85 7.98
N ALA A 711 -20.70 -18.39 8.06
CA ALA A 711 -19.57 -19.22 8.50
C ALA A 711 -19.78 -19.76 9.93
N GLU A 712 -20.21 -18.92 10.87
CA GLU A 712 -20.49 -19.32 12.25
C GLU A 712 -21.58 -20.38 12.38
N GLN A 713 -22.62 -20.29 11.55
CA GLN A 713 -23.80 -21.17 11.62
C GLN A 713 -23.63 -22.45 10.79
N THR A 714 -22.65 -22.52 9.91
CA THR A 714 -22.44 -23.68 9.05
C THR A 714 -21.27 -24.55 9.47
N ASP A 715 -20.54 -24.18 10.54
CA ASP A 715 -19.53 -24.99 11.22
C ASP A 715 -18.54 -25.67 10.24
N GLY A 716 -18.06 -24.94 9.22
CA GLY A 716 -17.01 -25.42 8.34
C GLY A 716 -17.45 -26.36 7.21
N ILE A 717 -18.75 -26.52 6.91
CA ILE A 717 -19.19 -27.38 5.78
C ILE A 717 -18.70 -26.86 4.41
N MET A 718 -18.45 -25.56 4.29
CA MET A 718 -17.86 -24.91 3.12
C MET A 718 -16.41 -24.54 3.41
N ASP A 719 -15.53 -24.68 2.41
CA ASP A 719 -14.10 -24.43 2.61
C ASP A 719 -13.78 -22.92 2.60
N ILE A 720 -14.45 -22.15 1.74
CA ILE A 720 -14.27 -20.71 1.61
C ILE A 720 -15.57 -20.02 1.13
N ILE A 721 -15.83 -18.84 1.67
CA ILE A 721 -16.87 -17.89 1.26
C ILE A 721 -16.15 -16.71 0.61
N LEU A 722 -16.49 -16.45 -0.65
CA LEU A 722 -16.05 -15.33 -1.45
C LEU A 722 -17.22 -14.35 -1.55
N GLY A 723 -17.12 -13.22 -0.85
CA GLY A 723 -18.21 -12.26 -0.65
C GLY A 723 -18.08 -10.97 -1.48
N GLY A 724 -19.11 -10.11 -1.36
CA GLY A 724 -19.19 -8.78 -2.00
C GLY A 724 -20.00 -7.78 -1.16
N HIS A 725 -20.68 -6.84 -1.83
CA HIS A 725 -21.65 -5.86 -1.31
C HIS A 725 -21.10 -4.69 -0.47
N ASP A 726 -20.07 -4.89 0.35
CA ASP A 726 -19.60 -3.83 1.26
C ASP A 726 -18.54 -2.87 0.67
N HIS A 727 -18.03 -3.19 -0.53
CA HIS A 727 -17.08 -2.38 -1.29
C HIS A 727 -15.69 -2.16 -0.65
N TYR A 728 -15.29 -2.99 0.32
CA TYR A 728 -13.94 -3.00 0.88
C TYR A 728 -13.29 -4.38 0.84
N TYR A 729 -11.96 -4.40 0.94
CA TYR A 729 -11.19 -5.64 1.04
C TYR A 729 -11.17 -6.11 2.50
N SER A 730 -11.53 -7.37 2.75
CA SER A 730 -11.48 -7.96 4.09
C SER A 730 -11.26 -9.47 4.01
N HIS A 731 -10.55 -10.01 4.99
CA HIS A 731 -10.32 -11.44 5.14
C HIS A 731 -10.45 -11.85 6.60
N SER A 732 -11.29 -12.85 6.87
CA SER A 732 -11.43 -13.48 8.18
C SER A 732 -11.42 -15.00 8.07
N PHE A 733 -11.15 -15.68 9.17
CA PHE A 733 -11.21 -17.14 9.27
C PHE A 733 -12.07 -17.54 10.46
N ILE A 734 -13.22 -18.14 10.18
CA ILE A 734 -14.28 -18.35 11.16
C ILE A 734 -14.68 -19.82 11.12
N LYS A 735 -14.50 -20.51 12.25
CA LYS A 735 -14.88 -21.94 12.44
C LYS A 735 -14.46 -22.88 11.30
N GLY A 736 -13.27 -22.67 10.73
CA GLY A 736 -12.75 -23.54 9.67
C GLY A 736 -13.06 -23.07 8.24
N THR A 737 -13.80 -21.98 8.06
CA THR A 737 -14.12 -21.39 6.75
C THR A 737 -13.43 -20.04 6.59
N HIS A 738 -12.77 -19.83 5.45
CA HIS A 738 -12.30 -18.50 5.07
C HIS A 738 -13.45 -17.63 4.58
N VAL A 739 -13.51 -16.36 4.99
CA VAL A 739 -14.47 -15.38 4.49
C VAL A 739 -13.67 -14.24 3.88
N LEU A 740 -13.82 -14.00 2.58
CA LEU A 740 -12.96 -13.09 1.83
C LEU A 740 -13.76 -12.16 0.91
N ARG A 741 -13.40 -10.88 0.92
CA ARG A 741 -13.88 -9.83 0.01
C ARG A 741 -12.69 -9.22 -0.73
N SER A 742 -12.88 -8.89 -1.99
CA SER A 742 -11.81 -8.43 -2.89
C SER A 742 -11.91 -6.94 -3.26
N GLY A 743 -12.61 -6.10 -2.47
CA GLY A 743 -12.66 -4.65 -2.71
C GLY A 743 -13.81 -4.22 -3.61
N THR A 744 -13.55 -3.32 -4.57
CA THR A 744 -14.56 -2.79 -5.52
C THR A 744 -13.89 -2.16 -6.75
N ASP A 745 -14.66 -1.91 -7.82
CA ASP A 745 -14.31 -1.07 -8.99
C ASP A 745 -12.99 -1.44 -9.67
N PHE A 746 -12.68 -2.75 -9.70
CA PHE A 746 -11.43 -3.27 -10.24
C PHE A 746 -10.17 -2.70 -9.57
N LYS A 747 -10.30 -2.09 -8.38
CA LYS A 747 -9.18 -1.50 -7.64
C LYS A 747 -8.34 -2.56 -6.95
N GLN A 748 -8.97 -3.65 -6.56
CA GLN A 748 -8.39 -4.73 -5.79
C GLN A 748 -8.90 -6.06 -6.34
N LEU A 749 -8.09 -7.10 -6.13
CA LEU A 749 -8.45 -8.48 -6.41
C LEU A 749 -7.73 -9.42 -5.45
N SER A 750 -8.20 -10.66 -5.37
CA SER A 750 -7.53 -11.71 -4.60
C SER A 750 -7.05 -12.82 -5.52
N TYR A 751 -5.75 -13.14 -5.44
CA TYR A 751 -5.20 -14.38 -5.99
C TYR A 751 -5.08 -15.39 -4.86
N ILE A 752 -5.51 -16.63 -5.10
CA ILE A 752 -5.62 -17.67 -4.07
C ILE A 752 -4.98 -18.96 -4.57
N GLU A 753 -4.06 -19.52 -3.80
CA GLU A 753 -3.54 -20.87 -4.03
C GLU A 753 -4.11 -21.83 -3.00
N VAL A 754 -4.66 -22.95 -3.47
CA VAL A 754 -5.25 -23.97 -2.60
C VAL A 754 -4.42 -25.23 -2.68
N ARG A 755 -4.17 -25.86 -1.53
CA ARG A 755 -3.44 -27.13 -1.41
C ARG A 755 -4.18 -28.10 -0.50
N ARG A 756 -4.14 -29.39 -0.79
CA ARG A 756 -4.64 -30.42 0.13
C ARG A 756 -3.83 -30.42 1.41
N LYS A 757 -4.48 -30.65 2.55
CA LYS A 757 -3.77 -30.71 3.84
C LYS A 757 -2.75 -31.85 3.87
N ALA A 758 -1.52 -31.52 4.28
CA ALA A 758 -0.37 -32.43 4.25
C ALA A 758 -0.44 -33.56 5.29
N ASP A 759 -1.28 -33.43 6.32
CA ASP A 759 -1.46 -34.43 7.38
C ASP A 759 -2.38 -35.60 6.99
N GLY A 760 -2.90 -35.59 5.75
CA GLY A 760 -3.84 -36.60 5.25
C GLY A 760 -5.27 -36.43 5.77
N THR A 761 -5.57 -35.38 6.54
CA THR A 761 -6.93 -35.04 6.95
C THR A 761 -7.72 -34.48 5.76
N GLN A 762 -9.04 -34.70 5.75
CA GLN A 762 -9.89 -34.07 4.73
C GLN A 762 -9.91 -32.55 4.94
N GLY A 763 -9.57 -31.81 3.88
CA GLY A 763 -9.64 -30.35 3.86
C GLY A 763 -8.54 -29.70 3.03
N TRP A 764 -8.59 -28.38 2.98
CA TRP A 764 -7.73 -27.55 2.14
C TRP A 764 -7.03 -26.46 2.96
N ASP A 765 -5.80 -26.13 2.57
CA ASP A 765 -5.05 -24.98 3.03
C ASP A 765 -5.06 -23.91 1.94
N PHE A 766 -5.28 -22.65 2.33
CA PHE A 766 -5.39 -21.52 1.42
C PHE A 766 -4.27 -20.50 1.66
N ASP A 767 -3.60 -20.10 0.59
CA ASP A 767 -2.83 -18.86 0.56
C ASP A 767 -3.59 -17.81 -0.22
N ILE A 768 -3.77 -16.64 0.38
CA ILE A 768 -4.57 -15.56 -0.19
C ILE A 768 -3.68 -14.32 -0.27
N TRP A 769 -3.58 -13.76 -1.47
CA TRP A 769 -2.86 -12.52 -1.72
C TRP A 769 -3.82 -11.46 -2.26
N ARG A 770 -3.87 -10.33 -1.56
CA ARG A 770 -4.43 -9.10 -2.07
C ARG A 770 -3.51 -8.54 -3.16
N ARG A 771 -4.08 -8.15 -4.29
CA ARG A 771 -3.39 -7.41 -5.36
C ARG A 771 -4.14 -6.13 -5.65
N ASP A 772 -3.45 -5.02 -5.41
CA ASP A 772 -3.94 -3.68 -5.74
C ASP A 772 -3.62 -3.34 -7.19
N VAL A 773 -4.59 -2.75 -7.87
CA VAL A 773 -4.49 -2.33 -9.27
C VAL A 773 -4.10 -0.85 -9.30
N THR A 774 -2.79 -0.63 -9.24
CA THR A 774 -2.17 0.68 -9.11
C THR A 774 -1.75 1.27 -10.47
N SER A 775 -1.41 2.56 -10.52
CA SER A 775 -1.13 3.24 -11.79
C SER A 775 0.13 2.76 -12.51
N ASP A 776 1.06 2.12 -11.80
CA ASP A 776 2.26 1.45 -12.32
C ASP A 776 1.97 0.17 -13.09
N VAL A 777 0.79 -0.45 -12.89
CA VAL A 777 0.34 -1.57 -13.72
C VAL A 777 0.08 -1.06 -15.13
N ALA A 778 0.73 -1.69 -16.12
CA ALA A 778 0.54 -1.36 -17.53
C ALA A 778 -0.90 -1.63 -17.97
N GLU A 779 -1.43 -0.81 -18.86
CA GLU A 779 -2.76 -1.02 -19.45
C GLU A 779 -2.69 -2.07 -20.56
N ASP A 780 -3.64 -3.01 -20.57
CA ASP A 780 -3.83 -3.91 -21.70
C ASP A 780 -4.40 -3.13 -22.88
N GLU A 781 -3.69 -3.15 -24.03
CA GLU A 781 -4.04 -2.33 -25.19
C GLU A 781 -5.44 -2.64 -25.72
N HIS A 782 -5.83 -3.92 -25.76
CA HIS A 782 -7.13 -4.35 -26.24
C HIS A 782 -8.24 -3.93 -25.28
N ALA A 783 -8.05 -4.11 -23.98
CA ALA A 783 -8.97 -3.65 -22.95
C ALA A 783 -9.11 -2.12 -22.95
N ALA A 784 -8.01 -1.38 -23.08
CA ALA A 784 -8.04 0.07 -23.18
C ALA A 784 -8.82 0.54 -24.43
N GLN A 785 -8.69 -0.19 -25.55
CA GLN A 785 -9.51 0.07 -26.73
C GLN A 785 -10.99 -0.25 -26.49
N LEU A 786 -11.30 -1.37 -25.85
CA LEU A 786 -12.67 -1.73 -25.47
C LEU A 786 -13.31 -0.64 -24.60
N VAL A 787 -12.59 -0.17 -23.56
CA VAL A 787 -13.07 0.92 -22.69
C VAL A 787 -13.31 2.19 -23.51
N ARG A 788 -12.37 2.59 -24.39
CA ARG A 788 -12.56 3.76 -25.28
C ARG A 788 -13.79 3.61 -26.19
N ASP A 789 -14.01 2.43 -26.76
CA ASP A 789 -15.14 2.21 -27.67
C ASP A 789 -16.48 2.25 -26.90
N LEU A 790 -16.51 1.71 -25.68
CA LEU A 790 -17.67 1.78 -24.79
C LEU A 790 -17.96 3.21 -24.34
N THR A 791 -16.94 4.01 -23.99
CA THR A 791 -17.11 5.35 -23.40
C THR A 791 -17.16 6.49 -24.41
N SER A 792 -16.60 6.35 -25.62
CA SER A 792 -16.51 7.42 -26.63
C SER A 792 -17.87 8.01 -27.04
N LYS A 793 -18.87 7.17 -27.24
CA LYS A 793 -20.24 7.60 -27.59
C LYS A 793 -20.92 8.32 -26.41
N LEU A 794 -20.59 7.92 -25.18
CA LEU A 794 -21.11 8.49 -23.94
C LEU A 794 -20.49 9.85 -23.62
N GLN A 795 -19.16 9.96 -23.72
CA GLN A 795 -18.41 11.17 -23.37
C GLN A 795 -18.85 12.41 -24.16
N SER A 796 -19.15 12.26 -25.46
CA SER A 796 -19.57 13.39 -26.31
C SER A 796 -20.92 13.97 -25.88
N SER A 797 -21.86 13.13 -25.45
CA SER A 797 -23.19 13.55 -24.98
C SER A 797 -23.12 14.13 -23.56
N LEU A 798 -22.36 13.47 -22.69
CA LEU A 798 -22.29 13.77 -21.26
C LEU A 798 -21.40 14.99 -20.92
N SER A 799 -20.45 15.35 -21.79
CA SER A 799 -19.59 16.52 -21.60
C SER A 799 -20.27 17.86 -21.90
N ARG A 800 -21.50 17.84 -22.41
CA ARG A 800 -22.25 19.07 -22.73
C ARG A 800 -22.60 19.84 -21.45
N PRO A 801 -22.37 21.16 -21.38
CA PRO A 801 -22.87 21.99 -20.29
C PRO A 801 -24.40 21.94 -20.23
N ALA A 802 -24.94 21.58 -19.07
CA ALA A 802 -26.37 21.72 -18.77
C ALA A 802 -26.66 23.14 -18.28
N GLY A 803 -25.81 23.67 -17.39
CA GLY A 803 -25.92 25.01 -16.82
C GLY A 803 -24.59 25.52 -16.25
N TRP A 804 -24.64 26.58 -15.46
CA TRP A 804 -23.46 27.21 -14.86
C TRP A 804 -23.72 27.56 -13.39
N THR A 805 -22.71 27.38 -12.55
CA THR A 805 -22.71 27.79 -11.14
C THR A 805 -21.60 28.81 -10.86
N ALA A 806 -21.89 29.84 -10.07
CA ALA A 806 -20.94 30.88 -9.65
C ALA A 806 -20.24 30.49 -8.34
N THR A 807 -20.83 29.59 -7.56
CA THR A 807 -20.30 29.07 -6.29
C THR A 807 -19.95 27.59 -6.42
N PRO A 808 -18.95 27.10 -5.66
CA PRO A 808 -18.64 25.67 -5.60
C PRO A 808 -19.82 24.91 -4.99
N LEU A 809 -20.19 23.75 -5.55
CA LEU A 809 -21.28 22.90 -5.04
C LEU A 809 -20.68 21.71 -4.27
N ASP A 810 -20.90 21.65 -2.96
CA ASP A 810 -20.29 20.63 -2.10
C ASP A 810 -21.15 19.36 -1.99
N ALA A 811 -20.79 18.32 -2.76
CA ALA A 811 -21.49 17.03 -2.77
C ALA A 811 -20.75 15.92 -2.00
N ARG A 812 -19.74 16.26 -1.17
CA ARG A 812 -18.97 15.28 -0.37
C ARG A 812 -19.86 14.55 0.63
N PHE A 813 -19.66 13.25 0.83
CA PHE A 813 -20.41 12.47 1.81
C PHE A 813 -20.21 12.99 3.23
N SER A 814 -19.01 13.46 3.57
CA SER A 814 -18.69 14.11 4.84
C SER A 814 -19.53 15.38 5.10
N THR A 815 -19.99 16.04 4.04
CA THR A 815 -20.84 17.23 4.17
C THR A 815 -22.31 16.82 4.13
N VAL A 816 -22.78 16.25 3.01
CA VAL A 816 -24.20 16.06 2.76
C VAL A 816 -24.89 15.10 3.74
N ARG A 817 -24.13 14.19 4.38
CA ARG A 817 -24.66 13.22 5.35
C ARG A 817 -24.54 13.64 6.81
N MET A 818 -23.93 14.80 7.10
CA MET A 818 -23.72 15.28 8.47
C MET A 818 -24.18 16.71 8.70
N ARG A 819 -24.33 17.51 7.65
CA ARG A 819 -24.69 18.93 7.73
C ARG A 819 -25.43 19.39 6.47
N GLU A 820 -25.97 20.59 6.55
CA GLU A 820 -26.56 21.27 5.39
C GLU A 820 -25.51 21.49 4.29
N SER A 821 -25.89 21.26 3.04
CA SER A 821 -25.05 21.56 1.88
C SER A 821 -25.79 22.44 0.88
N ASN A 822 -25.06 23.32 0.21
CA ASN A 822 -25.62 24.20 -0.80
C ASN A 822 -26.18 23.45 -2.03
N ILE A 823 -25.60 22.29 -2.42
CA ILE A 823 -26.18 21.46 -3.48
C ILE A 823 -27.47 20.78 -3.01
N GLY A 824 -27.54 20.37 -1.74
CA GLY A 824 -28.74 19.81 -1.12
C GLY A 824 -29.88 20.82 -1.09
N ASN A 825 -29.58 22.06 -0.66
CA ASN A 825 -30.53 23.18 -0.69
C ASN A 825 -31.06 23.44 -2.10
N PHE A 826 -30.16 23.59 -3.08
CA PHE A 826 -30.53 23.85 -4.46
C PHE A 826 -31.48 22.80 -5.03
N VAL A 827 -31.17 21.51 -4.85
CA VAL A 827 -32.00 20.42 -5.36
C VAL A 827 -33.37 20.39 -4.66
N CYS A 828 -33.40 20.53 -3.34
CA CYS A 828 -34.67 20.59 -2.60
C CYS A 828 -35.52 21.80 -3.00
N ASP A 829 -34.88 22.96 -3.29
CA ASP A 829 -35.57 24.14 -3.80
C ASP A 829 -36.17 23.90 -5.18
N VAL A 830 -35.44 23.24 -6.08
CA VAL A 830 -35.96 22.84 -7.40
C VAL A 830 -37.13 21.88 -7.26
N MET A 831 -37.02 20.84 -6.42
CA MET A 831 -38.10 19.88 -6.16
C MET A 831 -39.36 20.57 -5.64
N ARG A 832 -39.22 21.43 -4.62
CA ARG A 832 -40.33 22.18 -4.02
C ARG A 832 -41.01 23.09 -5.03
N ARG A 833 -40.22 23.87 -5.78
CA ARG A 833 -40.74 24.84 -6.75
C ARG A 833 -41.40 24.17 -7.95
N TYR A 834 -40.88 23.02 -8.39
CA TYR A 834 -41.45 22.26 -9.50
C TYR A 834 -42.89 21.84 -9.21
N HIS A 835 -43.14 21.31 -8.02
CA HIS A 835 -44.47 20.86 -7.60
C HIS A 835 -45.31 21.90 -6.86
N ASN A 836 -44.80 23.13 -6.72
CA ASN A 836 -45.41 24.18 -5.89
C ASN A 836 -45.78 23.68 -4.47
N ALA A 837 -44.88 22.91 -3.86
CA ALA A 837 -45.07 22.30 -2.54
C ALA A 837 -44.77 23.29 -1.40
N ASP A 838 -45.35 23.05 -0.23
CA ASP A 838 -45.08 23.82 0.99
C ASP A 838 -43.62 23.66 1.44
N CYS A 839 -43.09 22.44 1.34
CA CYS A 839 -41.74 22.08 1.72
C CYS A 839 -41.17 20.92 0.90
N ALA A 840 -39.85 20.69 0.98
CA ALA A 840 -39.21 19.50 0.40
C ALA A 840 -38.20 18.87 1.37
N LEU A 841 -38.10 17.54 1.27
CA LEU A 841 -37.20 16.71 2.06
C LEU A 841 -36.59 15.63 1.17
N MET A 842 -35.28 15.50 1.21
CA MET A 842 -34.53 14.50 0.47
C MET A 842 -33.48 13.84 1.37
N ALA A 843 -33.44 12.51 1.41
CA ALA A 843 -32.37 11.77 2.06
C ALA A 843 -31.04 12.02 1.33
N SER A 844 -29.99 12.37 2.06
CA SER A 844 -28.66 12.69 1.53
C SER A 844 -27.99 11.56 0.76
N GLY A 845 -28.39 10.31 1.01
CA GLY A 845 -27.99 9.13 0.22
C GLY A 845 -28.33 9.24 -1.26
N THR A 846 -29.25 10.15 -1.62
CA THR A 846 -29.57 10.53 -3.01
C THR A 846 -28.42 11.21 -3.73
N ILE A 847 -27.56 11.94 -3.01
CA ILE A 847 -26.42 12.70 -3.56
C ILE A 847 -25.20 11.77 -3.57
N ARG A 848 -24.70 11.43 -4.77
CA ARG A 848 -23.63 10.43 -4.99
C ARG A 848 -22.33 11.02 -5.53
N GLY A 849 -22.23 12.35 -5.63
CA GLY A 849 -21.11 13.02 -6.29
C GLY A 849 -19.75 12.90 -5.58
N ASP A 850 -19.75 12.77 -4.26
CA ASP A 850 -18.59 12.72 -3.34
C ASP A 850 -17.41 13.65 -3.69
N GLN A 851 -17.73 14.86 -4.13
CA GLN A 851 -16.74 15.85 -4.57
C GLN A 851 -17.30 17.27 -4.45
N ILE A 852 -16.43 18.26 -4.62
CA ILE A 852 -16.84 19.65 -4.80
C ILE A 852 -16.83 19.97 -6.29
N TYR A 853 -17.98 20.33 -6.85
CA TYR A 853 -18.05 20.83 -8.22
C TYR A 853 -17.63 22.31 -8.24
N PRO A 854 -16.55 22.68 -8.93
CA PRO A 854 -16.05 24.05 -8.90
C PRO A 854 -16.99 25.04 -9.61
N PRO A 855 -16.86 26.35 -9.34
CA PRO A 855 -17.50 27.39 -10.16
C PRO A 855 -17.24 27.16 -11.65
N GLY A 856 -18.29 27.32 -12.46
CA GLY A 856 -18.23 27.13 -13.91
C GLY A 856 -19.34 26.24 -14.46
N ALA A 857 -19.05 25.51 -15.53
CA ALA A 857 -20.03 24.72 -16.25
C ALA A 857 -20.43 23.47 -15.46
N VAL A 858 -21.72 23.36 -15.13
CA VAL A 858 -22.36 22.14 -14.63
C VAL A 858 -22.75 21.30 -15.84
N ARG A 859 -22.06 20.19 -16.08
CA ARG A 859 -22.25 19.32 -17.25
C ARG A 859 -23.31 18.26 -16.99
N ILE A 860 -23.83 17.66 -18.06
CA ILE A 860 -24.77 16.55 -17.94
C ILE A 860 -24.16 15.38 -17.15
N LYS A 861 -22.87 15.08 -17.37
CA LYS A 861 -22.14 14.07 -16.57
C LYS A 861 -22.19 14.39 -15.08
N ASP A 862 -22.02 15.66 -14.70
CA ASP A 862 -21.95 16.06 -13.29
C ASP A 862 -23.31 15.84 -12.61
N ILE A 863 -24.41 16.17 -13.29
CA ILE A 863 -25.77 15.93 -12.80
C ILE A 863 -26.06 14.43 -12.67
N VAL A 864 -25.72 13.63 -13.68
CA VAL A 864 -26.02 12.18 -13.68
C VAL A 864 -25.16 11.43 -12.68
N THR A 865 -23.88 11.78 -12.55
CA THR A 865 -23.00 11.20 -11.52
C THR A 865 -23.46 11.58 -10.11
N CYS A 866 -23.93 12.82 -9.91
CA CYS A 866 -24.38 13.27 -8.60
C CYS A 866 -25.76 12.69 -8.21
N PHE A 867 -26.65 12.46 -9.20
CA PHE A 867 -28.01 11.94 -9.00
C PHE A 867 -28.30 10.75 -9.94
N PRO A 868 -27.73 9.57 -9.67
CA PRO A 868 -27.78 8.42 -10.58
C PRO A 868 -29.09 7.62 -10.49
N PHE A 869 -29.88 7.82 -9.43
CA PHE A 869 -31.09 7.05 -9.19
C PHE A 869 -32.24 7.45 -10.11
N GLU A 870 -33.00 6.45 -10.55
CA GLU A 870 -34.11 6.59 -11.50
C GLU A 870 -35.48 6.62 -10.82
N ASP A 871 -35.54 6.83 -9.51
CA ASP A 871 -36.82 7.01 -8.85
C ASP A 871 -37.24 8.49 -8.87
N PRO A 872 -38.55 8.72 -9.08
CA PRO A 872 -39.07 10.06 -9.29
C PRO A 872 -39.26 10.83 -7.99
N VAL A 873 -39.32 12.15 -8.13
CA VAL A 873 -39.85 13.05 -7.11
C VAL A 873 -41.37 12.91 -7.12
N VAL A 874 -41.92 12.60 -5.94
CA VAL A 874 -43.35 12.48 -5.65
C VAL A 874 -43.80 13.66 -4.79
N LEU A 875 -45.10 13.94 -4.81
CA LEU A 875 -45.72 14.97 -3.98
C LEU A 875 -46.69 14.31 -3.00
N LEU A 876 -46.39 14.41 -1.72
CA LEU A 876 -47.19 13.81 -0.66
C LEU A 876 -47.96 14.88 0.10
N ARG A 877 -49.19 14.59 0.51
CA ARG A 877 -49.93 15.36 1.51
C ARG A 877 -49.85 14.63 2.84
N VAL A 878 -49.10 15.22 3.77
CA VAL A 878 -48.75 14.62 5.07
C VAL A 878 -49.06 15.56 6.22
N LYS A 879 -49.32 15.01 7.41
CA LYS A 879 -49.45 15.81 8.64
C LYS A 879 -48.09 16.34 9.09
N GLY A 880 -48.05 17.46 9.82
CA GLY A 880 -46.82 17.97 10.43
C GLY A 880 -46.13 16.94 11.32
N GLN A 881 -46.89 16.09 12.00
CA GLN A 881 -46.37 14.96 12.80
C GLN A 881 -45.56 13.96 11.96
N ALA A 882 -45.94 13.72 10.71
CA ALA A 882 -45.23 12.80 9.82
C ALA A 882 -43.88 13.38 9.36
N ILE A 883 -43.82 14.70 9.11
CA ILE A 883 -42.60 15.43 8.80
C ILE A 883 -41.68 15.44 10.03
N TRP A 884 -42.22 15.65 11.23
CA TRP A 884 -41.45 15.53 12.47
C TRP A 884 -40.83 14.14 12.63
N GLY A 885 -41.63 13.08 12.45
CA GLY A 885 -41.13 11.70 12.50
C GLY A 885 -40.06 11.39 11.45
N ALA A 886 -40.20 11.96 10.25
CA ALA A 886 -39.21 11.81 9.18
C ALA A 886 -37.87 12.46 9.56
N LEU A 887 -37.92 13.67 10.14
CA LEU A 887 -36.73 14.38 10.61
C LEU A 887 -36.08 13.69 11.81
N GLU A 888 -36.85 13.16 12.77
CA GLU A 888 -36.30 12.34 13.87
C GLU A 888 -35.57 11.09 13.35
N ASN A 889 -36.17 10.38 12.38
CA ASN A 889 -35.49 9.26 11.71
C ASN A 889 -34.20 9.72 11.03
N SER A 890 -34.23 10.87 10.36
CA SER A 890 -33.10 11.38 9.58
C SER A 890 -31.85 11.67 10.42
N VAL A 891 -32.01 12.03 11.69
CA VAL A 891 -30.89 12.28 12.62
C VAL A 891 -30.68 11.15 13.63
N SER A 892 -31.43 10.05 13.53
CA SER A 892 -31.45 8.94 14.50
C SER A 892 -30.11 8.21 14.69
N THR A 893 -29.31 8.12 13.64
CA THR A 893 -28.02 7.41 13.60
C THR A 893 -26.81 8.33 13.58
N TYR A 894 -27.01 9.65 13.63
CA TYR A 894 -25.94 10.63 13.71
C TYR A 894 -25.00 10.32 14.91
N PRO A 895 -23.66 10.38 14.78
CA PRO A 895 -22.87 10.92 13.64
C PRO A 895 -22.49 9.91 12.55
N ALA A 896 -23.10 8.72 12.47
CA ALA A 896 -22.80 7.78 11.40
C ALA A 896 -23.12 8.39 10.02
N LEU A 897 -22.27 8.15 9.01
CA LEU A 897 -22.40 8.63 7.61
C LEU A 897 -23.51 7.91 6.83
N GLU A 898 -24.68 7.76 7.45
CA GLU A 898 -25.86 7.11 6.90
C GLU A 898 -26.54 8.01 5.87
N GLY A 899 -27.04 7.40 4.78
CA GLY A 899 -27.74 8.12 3.71
C GLY A 899 -29.05 8.78 4.16
N ARG A 900 -29.58 8.41 5.33
CA ARG A 900 -30.85 8.92 5.86
C ARG A 900 -30.79 10.38 6.30
N PHE A 901 -29.62 10.98 6.53
CA PHE A 901 -29.53 12.39 6.95
C PHE A 901 -30.23 13.32 5.95
N PRO A 902 -30.95 14.38 6.39
CA PRO A 902 -31.84 15.11 5.50
C PRO A 902 -31.14 16.29 4.81
N GLN A 903 -31.53 16.57 3.58
CA GLN A 903 -31.41 17.88 2.93
C GLN A 903 -32.82 18.43 2.72
N VAL A 904 -33.01 19.74 2.87
CA VAL A 904 -34.34 20.34 3.02
C VAL A 904 -34.53 21.64 2.24
N SER A 905 -35.80 21.97 1.95
CA SER A 905 -36.23 23.28 1.48
C SER A 905 -37.49 23.73 2.21
N HIS A 906 -37.51 24.99 2.65
CA HIS A 906 -38.61 25.56 3.46
C HIS A 906 -38.88 24.82 4.79
N ILE A 907 -37.92 24.02 5.25
CA ILE A 907 -37.91 23.40 6.58
C ILE A 907 -36.67 23.94 7.28
N GLU A 908 -36.85 24.39 8.51
CA GLU A 908 -35.76 24.72 9.42
C GLU A 908 -35.90 23.87 10.67
N PHE A 909 -34.82 23.28 11.18
CA PHE A 909 -34.88 22.55 12.43
C PHE A 909 -33.56 22.58 13.19
N GLU A 910 -33.66 22.36 14.50
CA GLU A 910 -32.52 22.17 15.38
C GLU A 910 -32.56 20.80 16.01
N PHE A 911 -31.41 20.13 16.05
CA PHE A 911 -31.27 18.83 16.71
C PHE A 911 -30.08 18.78 17.67
N ASP A 912 -30.20 17.97 18.71
CA ASP A 912 -29.15 17.68 19.67
C ASP A 912 -28.74 16.20 19.58
N PRO A 913 -27.55 15.88 19.03
CA PRO A 913 -27.11 14.50 18.86
C PRO A 913 -26.84 13.78 20.19
N ARG A 914 -26.74 14.50 21.31
CA ARG A 914 -26.54 13.94 22.65
C ARG A 914 -27.83 13.35 23.22
N LYS A 915 -29.00 13.67 22.65
CA LYS A 915 -30.29 13.11 23.05
C LYS A 915 -30.50 11.71 22.46
N GLU A 916 -31.37 10.94 23.12
CA GLU A 916 -31.75 9.59 22.69
C GLU A 916 -32.36 9.61 21.27
N SER A 917 -32.06 8.59 20.49
CA SER A 917 -32.57 8.43 19.12
C SER A 917 -34.11 8.47 19.11
N GLY A 918 -34.69 9.26 18.19
CA GLY A 918 -36.14 9.52 18.14
C GLY A 918 -36.63 10.66 19.04
N ARG A 919 -35.74 11.31 19.81
CA ARG A 919 -36.02 12.52 20.61
C ARG A 919 -34.92 13.58 20.44
N ARG A 920 -34.33 13.64 19.26
CA ARG A 920 -33.18 14.52 18.98
C ARG A 920 -33.58 15.90 18.53
N LEU A 921 -34.79 16.12 18.04
CA LEU A 921 -35.25 17.43 17.59
C LEU A 921 -35.63 18.33 18.78
N ASN A 922 -35.22 19.60 18.71
CA ASN A 922 -35.65 20.64 19.66
C ASN A 922 -36.87 21.40 19.13
N TRP A 923 -36.80 21.81 17.86
CA TRP A 923 -37.87 22.53 17.18
C TRP A 923 -37.78 22.30 15.68
N VAL A 924 -38.92 22.41 15.01
CA VAL A 924 -39.06 22.35 13.55
C VAL A 924 -39.97 23.49 13.10
N LYS A 925 -39.60 24.19 12.03
CA LYS A 925 -40.40 25.20 11.35
C LYS A 925 -40.60 24.83 9.89
N ILE A 926 -41.77 25.14 9.34
CA ILE A 926 -42.12 24.94 7.94
C ILE A 926 -42.63 26.27 7.38
N GLY A 927 -41.96 26.81 6.36
CA GLY A 927 -42.30 28.10 5.77
C GLY A 927 -42.16 29.29 6.73
N GLY A 928 -41.27 29.19 7.72
CA GLY A 928 -41.03 30.22 8.74
C GLY A 928 -41.89 30.08 10.01
N GLU A 929 -42.96 29.29 9.97
CA GLU A 929 -43.86 29.06 11.10
C GLU A 929 -43.55 27.74 11.84
N PRO A 930 -43.81 27.62 13.15
CA PRO A 930 -43.67 26.36 13.87
C PRO A 930 -44.44 25.21 13.20
N CYS A 931 -43.85 24.01 13.18
CA CYS A 931 -44.51 22.82 12.64
C CYS A 931 -45.72 22.43 13.51
N GLU A 932 -46.92 22.53 12.93
CA GLU A 932 -48.17 22.15 13.60
C GLU A 932 -48.49 20.66 13.36
N PRO A 933 -48.59 19.82 14.40
CA PRO A 933 -48.70 18.36 14.24
C PRO A 933 -49.86 17.88 13.36
N GLU A 934 -51.04 18.50 13.49
CA GLU A 934 -52.27 18.07 12.79
C GLU A 934 -52.49 18.80 11.45
N ARG A 935 -51.75 19.88 11.18
CA ARG A 935 -51.85 20.60 9.91
C ARG A 935 -51.30 19.72 8.79
N LYS A 936 -52.01 19.66 7.66
CA LYS A 936 -51.54 18.96 6.46
C LYS A 936 -50.67 19.89 5.62
N TYR A 937 -49.52 19.38 5.19
CA TYR A 937 -48.56 20.05 4.33
C TYR A 937 -48.36 19.23 3.05
N THR A 938 -48.05 19.92 1.96
CA THR A 938 -47.57 19.31 0.73
C THR A 938 -46.04 19.20 0.78
N LEU A 939 -45.54 17.97 0.73
CA LEU A 939 -44.13 17.62 0.84
C LEU A 939 -43.64 17.03 -0.48
N ALA A 940 -42.71 17.72 -1.15
CA ALA A 940 -41.98 17.14 -2.28
C ALA A 940 -40.84 16.26 -1.75
N THR A 941 -40.84 14.98 -2.12
CA THR A 941 -39.82 14.01 -1.70
C THR A 941 -39.58 12.96 -2.79
N ARG A 942 -38.74 11.96 -2.55
CA ARG A 942 -38.53 10.85 -3.49
C ARG A 942 -39.53 9.72 -3.26
N GLY A 943 -39.94 9.02 -4.31
CA GLY A 943 -40.78 7.81 -4.20
C GLY A 943 -40.16 6.77 -3.24
N TYR A 944 -38.82 6.64 -3.27
CA TYR A 944 -38.06 5.87 -2.29
C TYR A 944 -38.45 6.17 -0.83
N MET A 945 -38.57 7.44 -0.46
CA MET A 945 -38.95 7.86 0.90
C MET A 945 -40.46 7.70 1.14
N GLY A 946 -41.30 7.92 0.12
CA GLY A 946 -42.74 7.66 0.18
C GLY A 946 -43.09 6.19 0.45
N ARG A 947 -42.25 5.24 0.00
CA ARG A 947 -42.38 3.81 0.33
C ARG A 947 -41.78 3.43 1.69
N GLY A 948 -41.44 4.41 2.53
CA GLY A 948 -40.89 4.21 3.87
C GLY A 948 -39.45 3.68 3.93
N LYS A 949 -38.71 3.69 2.82
CA LYS A 949 -37.31 3.21 2.75
C LYS A 949 -36.38 4.13 3.56
N ASP A 950 -35.17 3.67 3.90
CA ASP A 950 -34.25 4.34 4.85
C ASP A 950 -34.85 4.66 6.24
N GLY A 951 -35.92 3.97 6.62
CA GLY A 951 -36.60 4.16 7.90
C GLY A 951 -37.64 5.29 7.89
N TYR A 952 -37.91 5.92 6.74
CA TYR A 952 -38.91 6.99 6.56
C TYR A 952 -40.36 6.49 6.62
N THR A 953 -40.65 5.54 7.51
CA THR A 953 -41.96 4.90 7.70
C THR A 953 -43.08 5.89 8.02
N SER A 954 -42.77 7.06 8.59
CA SER A 954 -43.75 8.14 8.81
C SER A 954 -44.27 8.78 7.53
N LEU A 955 -43.56 8.60 6.41
CA LEU A 955 -43.96 9.08 5.08
C LEU A 955 -44.58 7.98 4.22
N LEU A 956 -44.83 6.78 4.79
CA LEU A 956 -45.38 5.65 4.07
C LEU A 956 -46.71 6.03 3.42
N VAL A 957 -46.79 5.86 2.10
CA VAL A 957 -47.95 6.20 1.29
C VAL A 957 -49.10 5.22 1.47
N VAL A 958 -50.33 5.69 1.25
CA VAL A 958 -51.55 4.87 1.40
C VAL A 958 -51.51 3.63 0.50
N SER A 959 -50.95 3.74 -0.71
CA SER A 959 -50.78 2.62 -1.65
C SER A 959 -49.89 1.50 -1.10
N GLU A 960 -48.99 1.81 -0.17
CA GLU A 960 -48.07 0.89 0.51
C GLU A 960 -48.50 0.60 1.96
N GLY A 961 -49.73 0.96 2.35
CA GLY A 961 -50.31 0.67 3.67
C GLY A 961 -50.02 1.70 4.76
N GLY A 962 -49.57 2.91 4.41
CA GLY A 962 -49.37 4.02 5.35
C GLY A 962 -50.48 5.08 5.35
N GLU A 963 -50.17 6.29 5.84
CA GLU A 963 -51.13 7.40 6.01
C GLU A 963 -50.87 8.60 5.07
N ALA A 964 -49.75 8.62 4.34
CA ALA A 964 -49.42 9.72 3.44
C ALA A 964 -50.22 9.65 2.14
N GLU A 965 -50.97 10.70 1.83
CA GLU A 965 -51.78 10.79 0.60
C GLU A 965 -50.90 11.23 -0.57
N GLU A 966 -50.84 10.44 -1.64
CA GLU A 966 -50.09 10.77 -2.86
C GLU A 966 -50.89 11.76 -3.72
N LEU A 967 -50.35 12.97 -3.91
CA LEU A 967 -50.90 13.96 -4.85
C LEU A 967 -50.27 13.82 -6.23
N VAL A 968 -49.00 13.41 -6.26
CA VAL A 968 -48.27 12.97 -7.46
C VAL A 968 -47.58 11.68 -7.08
N ASP A 969 -48.05 10.58 -7.66
CA ASP A 969 -47.48 9.24 -7.50
C ASP A 969 -46.20 9.08 -8.34
N GLU A 970 -45.60 7.88 -8.28
CA GLU A 970 -44.37 7.60 -9.00
C GLU A 970 -44.54 7.54 -10.52
N GLU A 971 -45.72 7.18 -11.03
CA GLU A 971 -45.98 7.13 -12.47
C GLU A 971 -46.00 8.53 -13.08
N ASN A 972 -46.48 9.51 -12.32
CA ASN A 972 -46.58 10.91 -12.73
C ASN A 972 -45.42 11.79 -12.23
N GLY A 973 -44.57 11.25 -11.35
CA GLY A 973 -43.42 11.92 -10.79
C GLY A 973 -42.27 12.07 -11.80
N ILE A 974 -41.30 12.95 -11.48
CA ILE A 974 -40.19 13.28 -12.39
C ILE A 974 -38.86 13.11 -11.69
N LEU A 975 -37.89 12.54 -12.41
CA LEU A 975 -36.53 12.34 -11.91
C LEU A 975 -35.85 13.66 -11.54
N ILE A 976 -35.09 13.66 -10.45
CA ILE A 976 -34.27 14.83 -10.04
C ILE A 976 -33.35 15.28 -11.18
N SER A 977 -32.68 14.33 -11.85
CA SER A 977 -31.81 14.64 -12.99
C SER A 977 -32.57 15.30 -14.15
N THR A 978 -33.83 14.95 -14.36
CA THR A 978 -34.71 15.58 -15.36
C THR A 978 -35.17 16.96 -14.90
N MET A 979 -35.55 17.13 -13.65
CA MET A 979 -35.91 18.43 -13.07
C MET A 979 -34.75 19.43 -13.17
N LEU A 980 -33.54 19.01 -12.80
CA LEU A 980 -32.33 19.85 -12.90
C LEU A 980 -32.03 20.24 -14.36
N ARG A 981 -32.14 19.29 -15.29
CA ARG A 981 -31.98 19.57 -16.73
C ARG A 981 -33.04 20.57 -17.23
N GLN A 982 -34.31 20.37 -16.88
CA GLN A 982 -35.40 21.27 -17.24
C GLN A 982 -35.21 22.66 -16.63
N TYR A 983 -34.77 22.74 -15.38
CA TYR A 983 -34.46 23.99 -14.70
C TYR A 983 -33.38 24.78 -15.46
N PHE A 984 -32.23 24.16 -15.76
CA PHE A 984 -31.17 24.82 -16.51
C PHE A 984 -31.56 25.14 -17.97
N MET A 985 -32.35 24.27 -18.62
CA MET A 985 -32.94 24.57 -19.93
C MET A 985 -33.89 25.77 -19.87
N GLY A 986 -34.69 25.89 -18.82
CA GLY A 986 -35.56 27.03 -18.57
C GLY A 986 -34.76 28.32 -18.41
N LEU A 987 -33.68 28.31 -17.61
CA LEU A 987 -32.78 29.46 -17.47
C LEU A 987 -32.15 29.88 -18.80
N ARG A 988 -31.79 28.91 -19.64
CA ARG A 988 -31.30 29.14 -21.00
C ARG A 988 -32.36 29.80 -21.89
N THR A 989 -33.58 29.26 -21.92
CA THR A 989 -34.66 29.79 -22.75
C THR A 989 -35.08 31.19 -22.29
N VAL A 990 -35.22 31.43 -20.98
CA VAL A 990 -35.53 32.75 -20.41
C VAL A 990 -34.41 33.75 -20.73
N GLY A 991 -33.14 33.34 -20.65
CA GLY A 991 -32.01 34.17 -21.07
C GLY A 991 -32.06 34.56 -22.55
N GLN A 992 -32.42 33.61 -23.42
CA GLN A 992 -32.62 33.86 -24.85
C GLN A 992 -33.85 34.75 -25.14
N TRP A 993 -34.94 34.58 -24.39
CA TRP A 993 -36.15 35.42 -24.52
C TRP A 993 -35.93 36.85 -24.05
N LYS A 994 -35.13 37.07 -23.01
CA LYS A 994 -34.69 38.42 -22.60
C LYS A 994 -33.93 39.14 -23.72
N LYS A 995 -33.15 38.42 -24.54
CA LYS A 995 -32.52 38.99 -25.74
C LYS A 995 -33.55 39.34 -26.81
N LEU A 996 -34.56 38.50 -27.00
CA LEU A 996 -35.63 38.77 -27.96
C LEU A 996 -36.46 39.99 -27.53
N SER A 997 -36.81 40.10 -26.25
CA SER A 997 -37.54 41.27 -25.73
C SER A 997 -36.68 42.53 -25.78
N ALA A 998 -35.38 42.48 -25.43
CA ALA A 998 -34.48 43.62 -25.58
C ALA A 998 -34.31 44.03 -27.05
N HIS A 999 -34.29 43.07 -27.97
CA HIS A 999 -34.29 43.33 -29.41
C HIS A 999 -35.59 44.01 -29.87
N TRP A 1000 -36.76 43.53 -29.44
CA TRP A 1000 -38.05 44.14 -29.80
C TRP A 1000 -38.30 45.49 -29.11
N VAL A 1001 -37.78 45.70 -27.90
CA VAL A 1001 -37.76 47.02 -27.24
C VAL A 1001 -36.88 47.98 -28.02
N GLY A 1002 -35.69 47.56 -28.46
CA GLY A 1002 -34.83 48.39 -29.32
C GLY A 1002 -35.47 48.69 -30.69
N VAL A 1003 -36.19 47.73 -31.28
CA VAL A 1003 -36.95 47.94 -32.53
C VAL A 1003 -38.13 48.90 -32.31
N ALA A 1004 -38.82 48.84 -31.17
CA ALA A 1004 -39.90 49.76 -30.82
C ALA A 1004 -39.37 51.18 -30.56
N GLU A 1005 -38.23 51.30 -29.87
CA GLU A 1005 -37.54 52.59 -29.65
C GLU A 1005 -37.02 53.19 -30.98
N GLU A 1006 -36.55 52.37 -31.93
CA GLU A 1006 -36.16 52.84 -33.26
C GLU A 1006 -37.36 53.26 -34.13
N ALA A 1007 -38.53 52.64 -33.94
CA ALA A 1007 -39.76 52.95 -34.68
C ALA A 1007 -40.44 54.25 -34.21
N ASP A 1008 -40.23 54.67 -32.95
CA ASP A 1008 -40.81 55.89 -32.37
C ASP A 1008 -40.02 57.18 -32.67
N VAL A 1009 -38.95 57.09 -33.48
CA VAL A 1009 -38.15 58.25 -33.91
C VAL A 1009 -38.52 58.65 -35.34
N PRO A 1010 -39.19 59.80 -35.58
CA PRO A 1010 -39.41 60.29 -36.93
C PRO A 1010 -38.09 60.80 -37.51
N LYS A 1011 -37.47 60.02 -38.40
CA LYS A 1011 -36.26 60.45 -39.12
C LYS A 1011 -36.65 61.31 -40.34
N SER A 1012 -36.36 62.61 -40.27
CA SER A 1012 -36.45 63.54 -41.41
C SER A 1012 -35.31 63.31 -42.41
N PRO A 1013 -35.53 63.46 -43.74
CA PRO A 1013 -34.51 63.17 -44.75
C PRO A 1013 -33.83 64.45 -45.30
N SER A 1014 -32.52 64.57 -45.13
CA SER A 1014 -31.63 65.48 -45.91
C SER A 1014 -30.17 65.19 -45.53
N SER A 1015 -29.13 65.16 -46.37
CA SER A 1015 -28.91 65.25 -47.82
C SER A 1015 -27.43 64.80 -48.09
N PRO A 1016 -26.91 64.79 -49.34
CA PRO A 1016 -25.89 63.82 -49.81
C PRO A 1016 -24.43 64.33 -50.02
N ARG A 1017 -23.53 63.33 -50.12
CA ARG A 1017 -22.20 63.20 -50.81
C ARG A 1017 -21.54 64.42 -51.49
N ALA A 1018 -20.20 64.57 -51.32
CA ALA A 1018 -19.18 64.33 -52.39
C ALA A 1018 -17.69 64.58 -51.99
N ASN A 1019 -16.83 63.63 -52.41
CA ASN A 1019 -15.45 63.70 -52.99
C ASN A 1019 -14.23 64.39 -52.31
N ARG A 1020 -13.08 63.67 -52.27
CA ARG A 1020 -11.92 63.81 -53.20
C ARG A 1020 -10.78 62.78 -52.96
N SER A 1021 -10.16 62.39 -54.08
CA SER A 1021 -8.90 61.65 -54.37
C SER A 1021 -7.64 62.25 -53.68
N ALA A 1022 -6.47 61.62 -53.53
CA ALA A 1022 -5.64 60.92 -54.53
C ALA A 1022 -4.39 60.23 -53.89
N GLU A 1023 -3.66 59.49 -54.74
CA GLU A 1023 -2.21 59.17 -54.71
C GLU A 1023 -1.70 57.81 -54.20
N ALA A 1024 -0.68 57.35 -54.93
CA ALA A 1024 -0.16 56.00 -55.06
C ALA A 1024 1.37 55.98 -54.82
N ALA A 1025 1.88 54.76 -54.64
CA ALA A 1025 3.18 54.24 -55.10
C ALA A 1025 4.27 53.88 -54.07
N ALA A 1026 4.89 52.73 -54.39
CA ALA A 1026 6.31 52.32 -54.27
C ALA A 1026 6.77 51.43 -53.08
N LEU A 1027 7.30 50.25 -53.45
CA LEU A 1027 8.27 49.41 -52.71
C LEU A 1027 9.70 49.99 -52.86
N PRO A 1028 10.66 49.61 -51.99
CA PRO A 1028 11.75 48.73 -52.47
C PRO A 1028 12.33 47.73 -51.43
N ALA A 1029 13.31 46.95 -51.91
CA ALA A 1029 13.90 45.72 -51.36
C ALA A 1029 15.21 45.86 -50.53
N HIS A 1030 15.53 44.76 -49.82
CA HIS A 1030 16.74 44.28 -49.11
C HIS A 1030 18.08 45.06 -49.04
N ALA A 1031 18.73 44.98 -47.86
CA ALA A 1031 20.19 44.83 -47.72
C ALA A 1031 20.60 44.18 -46.36
N HIS A 1032 21.57 43.26 -46.40
CA HIS A 1032 22.27 42.62 -45.27
C HIS A 1032 23.49 43.43 -44.80
N LYS A 1033 23.84 43.40 -43.50
CA LYS A 1033 25.22 43.16 -43.00
C LYS A 1033 25.33 42.96 -41.47
N GLU A 1034 26.36 42.18 -41.13
CA GLU A 1034 26.83 41.58 -39.86
C GLU A 1034 27.46 42.57 -38.82
N VAL A 1035 27.23 42.35 -37.51
CA VAL A 1035 28.14 41.88 -36.41
C VAL A 1035 28.93 43.00 -35.68
N GLU A 1036 28.66 43.19 -34.38
CA GLU A 1036 29.65 43.08 -33.28
C GLU A 1036 29.00 43.13 -31.87
N SER A 1037 29.66 42.47 -30.92
CA SER A 1037 29.23 42.14 -29.57
C SER A 1037 29.47 43.25 -28.53
N SER A 1038 28.53 43.47 -27.61
CA SER A 1038 28.85 43.67 -26.19
C SER A 1038 27.62 43.37 -25.32
N SER A 1039 27.86 42.78 -24.15
CA SER A 1039 26.87 42.18 -23.26
C SER A 1039 26.10 43.22 -22.43
N GLU A 1040 24.82 43.40 -22.73
CA GLU A 1040 23.85 43.97 -21.78
C GLU A 1040 23.13 42.84 -21.02
N SER A 1041 22.92 43.00 -19.72
CA SER A 1041 22.28 41.97 -18.90
C SER A 1041 20.77 41.91 -19.15
N TRP A 1042 20.21 40.70 -19.12
CA TRP A 1042 18.77 40.42 -19.29
C TRP A 1042 17.84 41.21 -18.35
N ARG A 1043 18.37 41.74 -17.23
CA ARG A 1043 17.62 42.52 -16.25
C ARG A 1043 17.35 43.96 -16.73
N GLU A 1044 18.29 44.59 -17.44
CA GLU A 1044 18.14 45.97 -17.97
C GLU A 1044 17.16 46.03 -19.16
N PHE A 1045 17.15 44.99 -19.99
CA PHE A 1045 16.17 44.84 -21.07
C PHE A 1045 14.73 44.76 -20.55
N LEU A 1046 14.51 44.03 -19.45
CA LEU A 1046 13.19 43.85 -18.84
C LEU A 1046 12.71 45.13 -18.13
N LEU A 1047 13.57 45.81 -17.37
CA LEU A 1047 13.22 47.03 -16.65
C LEU A 1047 12.85 48.19 -17.60
N ARG A 1048 13.54 48.32 -18.74
CA ARG A 1048 13.24 49.33 -19.76
C ARG A 1048 11.93 49.04 -20.51
N ARG A 1049 11.58 47.77 -20.71
CA ARG A 1049 10.34 47.38 -21.43
C ARG A 1049 9.08 47.40 -20.56
N LEU A 1050 9.26 47.40 -19.24
CA LEU A 1050 8.18 47.42 -18.24
C LEU A 1050 7.83 48.83 -17.71
N GLY A 1051 8.48 49.89 -18.18
CA GLY A 1051 8.02 51.28 -17.98
C GLY A 1051 8.11 51.84 -16.56
N LEU A 1052 8.86 51.21 -15.65
CA LEU A 1052 9.01 51.66 -14.26
C LEU A 1052 10.10 52.74 -14.11
N ARG A 1053 9.87 53.92 -14.70
CA ARG A 1053 10.52 55.17 -14.28
C ARG A 1053 9.62 56.34 -14.62
N LYS A 1054 8.69 56.68 -13.72
CA LYS A 1054 8.24 58.05 -13.46
C LYS A 1054 7.56 58.11 -12.09
N LYS A 1055 8.03 59.06 -11.29
CA LYS A 1055 7.48 59.57 -10.02
C LYS A 1055 7.36 61.10 -10.22
N PRO A 1056 6.62 61.84 -9.38
CA PRO A 1056 5.17 62.07 -9.43
C PRO A 1056 4.87 63.59 -9.58
N LEU A 1057 3.74 64.06 -9.03
CA LEU A 1057 3.24 65.44 -8.85
C LEU A 1057 2.28 65.89 -9.96
N ASP A 1058 1.13 66.52 -9.69
CA ASP A 1058 0.40 66.86 -8.47
C ASP A 1058 -0.89 67.56 -8.90
N ASP A 1059 -1.90 67.52 -8.02
CA ASP A 1059 -2.81 68.63 -7.67
C ASP A 1059 -3.76 69.24 -8.73
N ASP A 1060 -4.97 69.69 -8.40
CA ASP A 1060 -5.71 69.86 -7.14
C ASP A 1060 -7.21 69.97 -7.52
N GLU A 1061 -8.12 69.73 -6.58
CA GLU A 1061 -8.96 70.80 -5.98
C GLU A 1061 -10.12 70.24 -5.12
N ASP A 1062 -10.12 70.75 -3.87
CA ASP A 1062 -11.25 71.18 -3.04
C ASP A 1062 -11.76 70.30 -1.87
N ASP A 1063 -11.18 70.59 -0.68
CA ASP A 1063 -11.78 71.32 0.46
C ASP A 1063 -13.10 70.83 1.10
N HIS A 1064 -13.28 70.78 2.43
CA HIS A 1064 -12.52 71.19 3.62
C HIS A 1064 -13.25 70.64 4.87
N PHE A 1065 -12.54 70.22 5.93
CA PHE A 1065 -12.64 70.78 7.30
C PHE A 1065 -11.62 70.11 8.26
N ASP A 1066 -10.69 70.95 8.74
CA ASP A 1066 -9.68 70.82 9.84
C ASP A 1066 -10.42 70.88 11.24
N PRO A 1067 -9.83 70.98 12.47
CA PRO A 1067 -8.42 71.01 12.89
C PRO A 1067 -7.99 70.32 14.21
N HIS A 1068 -6.65 70.15 14.35
CA HIS A 1068 -5.82 69.85 15.55
C HIS A 1068 -5.73 68.37 16.01
N ARG A 1069 -4.57 67.74 16.31
CA ARG A 1069 -3.24 68.26 16.70
C ARG A 1069 -2.15 67.14 16.66
N ASP A 1070 -0.97 67.53 16.17
CA ASP A 1070 0.42 67.12 16.48
C ASP A 1070 0.82 65.66 16.81
N THR A 1071 1.86 65.14 16.16
CA THR A 1071 3.26 65.31 16.62
C THR A 1071 4.27 64.57 15.73
N THR A 1072 5.46 65.15 15.64
CA THR A 1072 6.66 64.70 14.94
C THR A 1072 7.40 63.57 15.65
N SER A 1073 8.04 62.68 14.88
CA SER A 1073 9.48 62.33 14.93
C SER A 1073 9.87 60.84 14.84
N SER A 1074 10.83 60.61 13.93
CA SER A 1074 11.97 59.67 13.98
C SER A 1074 11.76 58.13 13.94
N SER A 1075 12.19 57.58 12.79
CA SER A 1075 13.18 56.49 12.61
C SER A 1075 13.23 55.30 13.58
N GLY A 1076 13.14 54.09 13.02
CA GLY A 1076 13.57 52.85 13.70
C GLY A 1076 13.61 51.65 12.76
N ASN A 1077 14.81 51.31 12.32
CA ASN A 1077 15.21 50.17 11.48
C ASN A 1077 14.91 48.81 12.13
N SER A 1078 14.58 47.75 11.37
CA SER A 1078 15.42 46.53 11.23
C SER A 1078 14.69 45.29 10.67
N ASN A 1079 15.33 44.72 9.65
CA ASN A 1079 15.47 43.32 9.22
C ASN A 1079 14.63 42.19 9.87
N GLY A 1080 14.04 41.37 9.00
CA GLY A 1080 13.66 39.96 9.24
C GLY A 1080 13.10 39.39 7.93
N GLU A 1081 13.93 38.69 7.15
CA GLU A 1081 13.94 37.22 7.01
C GLU A 1081 12.79 36.66 6.16
N GLU A 1082 13.19 36.15 4.99
CA GLU A 1082 12.37 35.55 3.94
C GLU A 1082 11.67 34.27 4.43
N SER A 1083 10.34 34.34 4.58
CA SER A 1083 9.47 33.16 4.49
C SER A 1083 8.88 33.09 3.07
N ASP A 1084 9.45 32.20 2.25
CA ASP A 1084 8.96 31.81 0.92
C ASP A 1084 7.56 31.19 1.06
N SER A 1085 6.53 32.04 0.94
CA SER A 1085 5.13 31.61 1.00
C SER A 1085 4.75 30.95 -0.32
N THR A 1086 4.17 29.76 -0.23
CA THR A 1086 3.61 29.01 -1.36
C THR A 1086 2.54 29.77 -2.13
N ASP A 1087 1.97 30.83 -1.55
CA ASP A 1087 0.98 31.70 -2.17
C ASP A 1087 1.59 32.62 -3.23
N ASP A 1088 2.82 33.13 -3.05
CA ASP A 1088 3.47 33.99 -4.04
C ASP A 1088 3.84 33.23 -5.32
N LYS A 1089 4.19 31.94 -5.20
CA LYS A 1089 4.43 31.06 -6.36
C LYS A 1089 3.13 30.70 -7.06
N MET A 1090 2.04 30.54 -6.32
CA MET A 1090 0.72 30.24 -6.86
C MET A 1090 0.16 31.46 -7.61
N ASP A 1091 0.31 32.67 -7.04
CA ASP A 1091 -0.07 33.92 -7.69
C ASP A 1091 0.77 34.21 -8.95
N PHE A 1092 2.07 33.91 -8.92
CA PHE A 1092 2.93 34.02 -10.10
C PHE A 1092 2.54 33.03 -11.21
N GLN A 1093 2.17 31.78 -10.86
CA GLN A 1093 1.69 30.78 -11.81
C GLN A 1093 0.32 31.14 -12.39
N ILE A 1094 -0.59 31.68 -11.56
CA ILE A 1094 -1.91 32.19 -12.00
C ILE A 1094 -1.73 33.36 -12.97
N LEU A 1095 -0.79 34.28 -12.69
CA LEU A 1095 -0.43 35.38 -13.60
C LEU A 1095 0.14 34.89 -14.94
N LEU A 1096 0.97 33.84 -14.91
CA LEU A 1096 1.51 33.20 -16.11
C LEU A 1096 0.41 32.53 -16.94
N MET A 1097 -0.53 31.83 -16.29
CA MET A 1097 -1.70 31.24 -16.94
C MET A 1097 -2.61 32.30 -17.54
N ARG A 1098 -2.90 33.40 -16.82
CA ARG A 1098 -3.69 34.54 -17.33
C ARG A 1098 -3.06 35.15 -18.59
N LYS A 1099 -1.74 35.35 -18.61
CA LYS A 1099 -1.00 35.87 -19.77
C LYS A 1099 -0.92 34.88 -20.94
N PHE A 1100 -0.75 33.59 -20.66
CA PHE A 1100 -0.76 32.55 -21.68
C PHE A 1100 -2.11 32.45 -22.37
N TRP A 1101 -3.20 32.43 -21.59
CA TRP A 1101 -4.56 32.38 -22.10
C TRP A 1101 -4.96 33.64 -22.87
N ALA A 1102 -4.58 34.83 -22.40
CA ALA A 1102 -4.82 36.08 -23.12
C ALA A 1102 -4.08 36.10 -24.48
N ARG A 1103 -2.84 35.60 -24.55
CA ARG A 1103 -2.07 35.52 -25.79
C ARG A 1103 -2.58 34.45 -26.74
N TRP A 1104 -2.99 33.30 -26.22
CA TRP A 1104 -3.62 32.25 -27.00
C TRP A 1104 -4.95 32.73 -27.59
N ALA A 1105 -5.79 33.38 -26.78
CA ALA A 1105 -7.06 33.96 -27.21
C ALA A 1105 -6.86 35.04 -28.29
N ALA A 1106 -5.84 35.90 -28.15
CA ALA A 1106 -5.50 36.90 -29.17
C ALA A 1106 -5.00 36.28 -30.48
N ARG A 1107 -4.19 35.22 -30.43
CA ARG A 1107 -3.71 34.50 -31.65
C ARG A 1107 -4.80 33.64 -32.30
N ALA A 1108 -5.76 33.15 -31.51
CA ALA A 1108 -6.90 32.37 -31.98
C ALA A 1108 -8.10 33.24 -32.41
N GLY A 1109 -8.01 34.56 -32.29
CA GLY A 1109 -9.10 35.49 -32.63
C GLY A 1109 -10.29 35.46 -31.67
N VAL A 1110 -10.13 34.89 -30.47
CA VAL A 1110 -11.17 34.76 -29.45
C VAL A 1110 -11.11 35.98 -28.52
N LYS A 1111 -12.20 36.75 -28.43
CA LYS A 1111 -12.30 37.84 -27.43
C LYS A 1111 -12.43 37.23 -26.03
N SER A 1112 -11.54 37.62 -25.12
CA SER A 1112 -11.64 37.28 -23.69
C SER A 1112 -11.47 38.52 -22.83
N CYS A 1113 -12.25 38.62 -21.75
CA CYS A 1113 -12.12 39.60 -20.68
C CYS A 1113 -11.95 38.82 -19.37
N VAL A 1114 -11.03 39.25 -18.52
CA VAL A 1114 -10.82 38.71 -17.17
C VAL A 1114 -11.65 39.58 -16.21
N CYS A 1115 -12.59 38.97 -15.48
CA CYS A 1115 -13.27 39.64 -14.37
C CYS A 1115 -12.38 39.55 -13.13
N ASP A 1116 -11.92 40.69 -12.61
CA ASP A 1116 -11.43 40.80 -11.23
C ASP A 1116 -12.57 41.35 -10.35
N SER A 1117 -12.60 40.89 -9.11
CA SER A 1117 -13.45 41.30 -7.97
C SER A 1117 -14.96 40.97 -8.05
N ALA A 1118 -15.41 40.32 -6.97
CA ALA A 1118 -16.80 40.03 -6.66
C ALA A 1118 -17.59 41.33 -6.44
N GLN A 1119 -18.26 41.80 -7.50
CA GLN A 1119 -19.45 42.68 -7.40
C GLN A 1119 -20.28 42.73 -8.71
N GLY A 1120 -20.06 41.82 -9.65
CA GLY A 1120 -20.87 41.67 -10.84
C GLY A 1120 -21.10 40.21 -11.17
N ASP A 1121 -22.36 39.83 -11.39
CA ASP A 1121 -22.78 38.50 -11.85
C ASP A 1121 -21.85 37.99 -12.96
N CYS A 1122 -21.35 36.76 -12.84
CA CYS A 1122 -20.66 36.10 -13.95
C CYS A 1122 -21.69 35.89 -15.08
N THR A 1123 -21.80 36.83 -16.02
CA THR A 1123 -22.82 36.77 -17.06
C THR A 1123 -22.39 35.80 -18.15
N VAL A 1124 -23.02 34.62 -18.20
CA VAL A 1124 -23.07 33.83 -19.44
C VAL A 1124 -24.18 34.44 -20.29
N ASP A 1125 -23.83 35.07 -21.41
CA ASP A 1125 -24.72 35.96 -22.19
C ASP A 1125 -26.07 35.38 -22.60
N TRP A 1126 -26.30 34.08 -22.48
CA TRP A 1126 -27.52 33.40 -22.91
C TRP A 1126 -28.23 32.60 -21.82
N THR A 1127 -27.71 32.50 -20.59
CA THR A 1127 -28.37 31.81 -19.47
C THR A 1127 -27.95 32.41 -18.13
N ARG A 1128 -28.84 32.38 -17.14
CA ARG A 1128 -28.49 32.78 -15.77
C ARG A 1128 -27.60 31.70 -15.12
N VAL A 1129 -26.64 32.16 -14.32
CA VAL A 1129 -25.78 31.34 -13.47
C VAL A 1129 -26.47 31.14 -12.11
N ILE A 1130 -26.40 29.93 -11.55
CA ILE A 1130 -26.88 29.68 -10.18
C ILE A 1130 -25.80 30.01 -9.15
N ALA A 1131 -26.18 30.43 -7.96
CA ALA A 1131 -25.24 30.62 -6.85
C ALA A 1131 -25.85 30.10 -5.53
N PRO A 1132 -26.04 28.77 -5.38
CA PRO A 1132 -26.59 28.22 -4.15
C PRO A 1132 -25.69 28.48 -2.95
N CYS A 1133 -26.31 28.85 -1.83
CA CYS A 1133 -25.66 29.07 -0.54
C CYS A 1133 -26.23 28.14 0.54
N VAL A 1134 -25.49 28.02 1.63
CA VAL A 1134 -25.98 27.42 2.88
C VAL A 1134 -26.74 28.51 3.63
N GLU A 1135 -27.96 28.23 4.08
CA GLU A 1135 -28.87 29.22 4.67
C GLU A 1135 -29.07 29.00 6.17
N GLY A 1136 -28.52 27.94 6.75
CA GLY A 1136 -28.68 27.61 8.18
C GLY A 1136 -30.05 27.02 8.50
N ARG A 1137 -30.61 26.27 7.53
CA ARG A 1137 -31.83 25.46 7.63
C ARG A 1137 -31.68 24.30 8.60
N ILE A 1138 -30.46 23.74 8.75
CA ILE A 1138 -30.19 22.64 9.68
C ILE A 1138 -29.22 23.09 10.76
N ARG A 1139 -29.65 23.10 12.02
CA ARG A 1139 -28.84 23.55 13.16
C ARG A 1139 -28.56 22.41 14.14
N MET A 1140 -27.32 22.36 14.64
CA MET A 1140 -26.90 21.38 15.63
C MET A 1140 -26.52 22.11 16.93
N VAL A 1141 -27.02 21.63 18.06
CA VAL A 1141 -26.71 22.22 19.37
C VAL A 1141 -25.22 22.01 19.70
N GLY A 1142 -24.49 23.11 19.93
CA GLY A 1142 -23.09 23.09 20.37
C GLY A 1142 -22.04 23.09 19.25
N GLY A 1143 -22.41 23.43 18.01
CA GLY A 1143 -21.45 23.71 16.93
C GLY A 1143 -21.36 25.21 16.64
N ASP A 1144 -20.45 25.91 17.30
CA ASP A 1144 -19.91 27.20 16.81
C ASP A 1144 -18.89 26.87 15.68
N ASP A 1145 -18.72 27.54 14.54
CA ASP A 1145 -18.96 28.91 14.10
C ASP A 1145 -19.51 28.93 12.66
N ALA A 1146 -20.50 29.77 12.37
CA ALA A 1146 -20.76 30.24 11.00
C ALA A 1146 -19.90 31.49 10.76
N PRO A 1147 -19.00 31.54 9.75
CA PRO A 1147 -18.39 32.81 9.39
C PRO A 1147 -19.48 33.73 8.83
N SER A 1148 -19.65 34.87 9.47
CA SER A 1148 -20.38 36.02 8.95
C SER A 1148 -19.83 36.41 7.56
N GLN A 1149 -20.75 36.48 6.59
CA GLN A 1149 -20.71 37.08 5.25
C GLN A 1149 -19.36 37.40 4.59
#